data_AF-A0A2A4TE87-F1
#
_entry.id   AF-A0A2A4TE87-F1
#
_cell.length_a   1.000
_cell.length_b   1.000
_cell.length_c   1.000
_cell.angle_alpha   90.00
_cell.angle_beta   90.00
_cell.angle_gamma   90.00
#
_symmetry.space_group_name_H-M   'P 1'
#
loop_
_entity.id
_entity.type
_entity.pdbx_description
1 polymer ?
#
loop_
_entity_poly.entity_id
_entity_poly.type
_entity_poly.pdbx_seq_one_letter_code
_entity_poly.pdbx_strand_id
1 'polypeptide(L)'
;MLKVGKSSEALSQHEQDQSDIKNTIKDRSHKRGSLRFGGIALALLPLSACGGGGSSSPTGSTTPPPPPTPDFTEDPTNVFIARDDNDRTLDQATATADLTVTGKAGNDSITTGSGADTILGGAGNDTITSGDGADMIRGGEGNDTITAGDGDDVIVVVGTTTAGQYTDAAITNPASSGVDLSSLITLADLNDRTISEVVSGETIDGGAGNNTLYIYGTVDLTGVTLTNVTRLIVNSDVTLTAAQIIQFTSIDGDGNSVINIVVPEGSGEVILDLSAIDVSDIGAINIQGNITIRINTLEDVAGIAQITVNDSGSLKLVVSGSDTPTTIRLQDIAESFAQVDTIDLGDQVTLNVETAEAIISVDLTSITGSGEVNPLGSIEASDMLNTLDLGDQLNIIPAALSTLENAPLIITVDDLLARATGIEGDVLTIQNLILTGEGSLVENGDNSWTYTPVANSYGTVSLSYDVSDGTQTAAASTDLTIDEITYTIPYGDFEGTVLHFNDPLLPFQSNILGFMNRNTGGYVDGVMSVPHINIIPVWQEYSGLGVRIGSPESIDTLHPDLAGTYLQELYSSYDPNIVYSDTNYHGTATAGIISAVADNGIGLVGIAYGATITSLPDYEHDDLFDVITNSTGTAAYSFFHEGYITTANIYALAANTGREELGTIHVISVGNGAANDHSTEASAFNNLFELMPVGLIDSGGSTGFTDFGSGVHISAPVSTLEQGSRAITLDRVGDLGLVSIAGNVPEHRSFDPVDFFPHFEDLGFKLSDLGLDTGDFTTLGGSSGSTPVVAGAVALVLEASGNNIFDSTGLGWRDVQEILALSARHIGSDIGAEQLFSDEHHGWSVNGADNFNGGGMHFSPDYGFGMLDVHAAVRLAETWTLQHTSTNLIIEDITVSTADVITYGTAVELSVDMTGNPDLELDVVTLDLAFTHDNWSELVITLISPDGTESIVFDTPGLTAGNTNSNEMNGELIWTVLSRQFWGENSQGVWTIRIEDVVDNGNSGSVGSITVNFQGDLATDDDTYFFTDD
;
A
#
# COMPACT_ATOMS: atom_id res chain seq x y z
N MET A 1 -19.47 45.59 53.66
CA MET A 1 -20.81 46.16 53.44
C MET A 1 -20.97 46.51 51.97
N LEU A 2 -21.60 45.65 51.19
CA LEU A 2 -22.67 46.01 50.25
C LEU A 2 -23.30 44.70 49.74
N LYS A 3 -24.63 44.70 49.76
CA LYS A 3 -25.53 43.55 49.66
C LYS A 3 -25.72 43.11 48.21
N VAL A 4 -25.82 41.78 48.06
CA VAL A 4 -26.85 41.02 47.36
C VAL A 4 -27.97 41.85 46.71
N GLY A 5 -28.22 41.59 45.43
CA GLY A 5 -29.45 41.95 44.77
C GLY A 5 -29.50 41.50 43.32
N LYS A 6 -29.96 40.27 43.07
CA LYS A 6 -31.00 39.90 42.08
C LYS A 6 -31.05 38.38 41.88
N SER A 7 -31.81 37.71 42.75
CA SER A 7 -32.39 36.38 42.52
C SER A 7 -33.83 36.57 42.04
N SER A 8 -34.13 36.25 40.78
CA SER A 8 -35.46 35.82 40.27
C SER A 8 -35.57 35.87 38.74
N GLU A 9 -34.73 36.64 38.03
CA GLU A 9 -34.73 36.67 36.55
C GLU A 9 -33.88 35.53 35.94
N ALA A 10 -32.80 35.10 36.61
CA ALA A 10 -31.94 34.00 36.12
C ALA A 10 -32.57 32.60 36.25
N LEU A 11 -33.46 32.39 37.22
CA LEU A 11 -34.17 31.12 37.38
C LEU A 11 -35.27 30.92 36.33
N SER A 12 -35.94 31.99 35.87
CA SER A 12 -36.95 31.84 34.82
C SER A 12 -36.34 31.71 33.43
N GLN A 13 -35.14 32.23 33.20
CA GLN A 13 -34.40 32.05 31.94
C GLN A 13 -33.80 30.63 31.87
N HIS A 14 -33.30 30.10 32.98
CA HIS A 14 -32.79 28.73 33.07
C HIS A 14 -33.88 27.66 32.87
N GLU A 15 -35.09 27.87 33.40
CA GLU A 15 -36.25 26.98 33.12
C GLU A 15 -36.74 27.08 31.65
N GLN A 16 -36.50 28.22 30.98
CA GLN A 16 -36.93 28.46 29.60
C GLN A 16 -35.92 27.91 28.59
N ASP A 17 -34.61 28.05 28.86
CA ASP A 17 -33.54 27.52 28.02
C ASP A 17 -33.43 25.98 28.16
N GLN A 18 -33.68 25.41 29.34
CA GLN A 18 -33.80 23.95 29.55
C GLN A 18 -35.04 23.35 28.85
N SER A 19 -36.15 24.10 28.77
CA SER A 19 -37.35 23.72 28.01
C SER A 19 -37.08 23.75 26.49
N ASP A 20 -36.32 24.73 26.01
CA ASP A 20 -35.99 24.87 24.59
C ASP A 20 -34.93 23.85 24.13
N ILE A 21 -34.03 23.41 25.03
CA ILE A 21 -33.09 22.30 24.79
C ILE A 21 -33.83 20.94 24.74
N LYS A 22 -34.75 20.67 25.68
CA LYS A 22 -35.59 19.45 25.63
C LYS A 22 -36.48 19.37 24.39
N ASN A 23 -36.89 20.51 23.83
CA ASN A 23 -37.67 20.55 22.58
C ASN A 23 -36.80 20.40 21.33
N THR A 24 -35.52 20.76 21.37
CA THR A 24 -34.63 20.68 20.18
C THR A 24 -34.11 19.26 19.92
N ILE A 25 -34.00 18.43 20.96
CA ILE A 25 -33.66 17.00 20.85
C ILE A 25 -34.92 16.18 20.46
N LYS A 26 -36.10 16.52 20.98
CA LYS A 26 -37.37 15.82 20.62
C LYS A 26 -37.95 16.15 19.24
N ASP A 27 -37.74 17.34 18.68
CA ASP A 27 -38.42 17.78 17.44
C ASP A 27 -37.65 17.43 16.15
N ARG A 28 -36.50 16.70 16.23
CA ARG A 28 -35.75 16.22 15.04
C ARG A 28 -36.23 14.87 14.48
N SER A 29 -36.98 14.06 15.24
CA SER A 29 -37.53 12.77 14.76
C SER A 29 -39.01 12.78 14.34
N HIS A 30 -39.73 13.93 14.46
CA HIS A 30 -41.19 13.95 14.28
C HIS A 30 -41.76 14.92 13.22
N LYS A 31 -40.95 15.47 12.31
CA LYS A 31 -41.45 16.20 11.13
C LYS A 31 -40.80 15.80 9.80
N ARG A 32 -41.20 14.65 9.25
CA ARG A 32 -41.23 14.44 7.79
C ARG A 32 -42.61 13.98 7.32
N GLY A 33 -43.62 14.82 7.60
CA GLY A 33 -44.96 14.72 7.03
C GLY A 33 -45.19 15.77 5.94
N SER A 34 -44.94 15.38 4.68
CA SER A 34 -45.36 16.07 3.45
C SER A 34 -44.84 17.50 3.20
N LEU A 35 -43.91 17.63 2.25
CA LEU A 35 -43.84 18.80 1.38
C LEU A 35 -43.46 18.37 -0.03
N ARG A 36 -44.40 18.66 -0.94
CA ARG A 36 -44.37 18.33 -2.36
C ARG A 36 -43.28 19.15 -3.05
N PHE A 37 -42.32 18.49 -3.68
CA PHE A 37 -41.47 19.12 -4.68
C PHE A 37 -42.19 19.19 -6.03
N GLY A 38 -42.33 20.42 -6.54
CA GLY A 38 -42.77 20.70 -7.89
C GLY A 38 -41.67 20.29 -8.88
N GLY A 39 -42.05 19.50 -9.87
CA GLY A 39 -41.13 18.84 -10.78
C GLY A 39 -40.43 19.74 -11.79
N ILE A 40 -39.23 19.29 -12.16
CA ILE A 40 -38.63 19.51 -13.47
C ILE A 40 -38.36 18.10 -14.02
N ALA A 41 -38.97 17.82 -15.17
CA ALA A 41 -39.04 16.52 -15.80
C ALA A 41 -37.81 16.24 -16.68
N LEU A 42 -37.22 15.05 -16.53
CA LEU A 42 -36.38 14.41 -17.55
C LEU A 42 -37.17 13.26 -18.17
N ALA A 43 -37.15 13.19 -19.49
CA ALA A 43 -38.07 12.41 -20.32
C ALA A 43 -37.72 10.92 -20.38
N LEU A 44 -38.70 10.07 -20.09
CA LEU A 44 -38.77 8.68 -20.54
C LEU A 44 -39.91 8.53 -21.55
N LEU A 45 -39.60 7.79 -22.61
CA LEU A 45 -40.40 7.49 -23.82
C LEU A 45 -41.79 6.90 -23.50
N PRO A 46 -42.84 7.22 -24.28
CA PRO A 46 -44.06 6.43 -24.27
C PRO A 46 -44.20 5.55 -25.52
N LEU A 47 -44.43 4.26 -25.27
CA LEU A 47 -45.14 3.38 -26.19
C LEU A 47 -46.45 4.03 -26.63
N SER A 48 -46.66 4.07 -27.95
CA SER A 48 -47.96 4.43 -28.55
C SER A 48 -48.46 3.28 -29.41
N ALA A 49 -49.44 2.56 -28.88
CA ALA A 49 -50.35 1.73 -29.66
C ALA A 49 -51.50 2.61 -30.18
N CYS A 50 -51.75 2.57 -31.49
CA CYS A 50 -52.97 3.12 -32.09
C CYS A 50 -53.45 2.16 -33.19
N GLY A 51 -54.74 1.80 -33.13
CA GLY A 51 -55.42 1.01 -34.14
C GLY A 51 -56.46 1.82 -34.93
N GLY A 52 -56.46 1.63 -36.24
CA GLY A 52 -57.66 1.36 -37.04
C GLY A 52 -58.43 2.51 -37.71
N GLY A 53 -58.36 2.57 -39.05
CA GLY A 53 -59.28 3.34 -39.91
C GLY A 53 -58.88 3.27 -41.39
N GLY A 54 -59.57 2.48 -42.22
CA GLY A 54 -59.07 2.03 -43.53
C GLY A 54 -59.63 2.72 -44.78
N SER A 55 -58.94 2.51 -45.91
CA SER A 55 -59.42 2.27 -47.31
C SER A 55 -58.21 2.55 -48.23
N SER A 56 -57.74 1.70 -49.15
CA SER A 56 -58.39 0.72 -50.02
C SER A 56 -57.36 -0.32 -50.53
N SER A 57 -57.85 -1.55 -50.74
CA SER A 57 -57.20 -2.80 -51.19
C SER A 57 -56.60 -2.74 -52.64
N PRO A 58 -55.89 -3.75 -53.22
CA PRO A 58 -55.75 -5.16 -52.77
C PRO A 58 -54.42 -5.94 -53.04
N THR A 59 -54.43 -7.19 -52.52
CA THR A 59 -53.73 -8.44 -52.92
C THR A 59 -52.23 -8.65 -52.66
N GLY A 60 -51.91 -9.63 -51.80
CA GLY A 60 -50.63 -10.35 -51.83
C GLY A 60 -50.18 -10.94 -50.48
N SER A 61 -50.68 -12.13 -50.14
CA SER A 61 -50.22 -12.93 -49.01
C SER A 61 -48.90 -13.62 -49.34
N THR A 62 -47.83 -13.34 -48.60
CA THR A 62 -46.64 -14.21 -48.47
C THR A 62 -46.14 -14.14 -47.04
N THR A 63 -46.18 -15.29 -46.35
CA THR A 63 -45.58 -15.53 -45.03
C THR A 63 -44.12 -15.06 -44.99
N PRO A 64 -43.61 -14.57 -43.83
CA PRO A 64 -42.20 -14.24 -43.67
C PRO A 64 -41.34 -15.48 -43.97
N PRO A 65 -40.17 -15.34 -44.61
CA PRO A 65 -39.26 -16.45 -44.79
C PRO A 65 -38.87 -17.01 -43.40
N PRO A 66 -38.65 -18.34 -43.28
CA PRO A 66 -38.12 -18.91 -42.06
C PRO A 66 -36.79 -18.21 -41.69
N PRO A 67 -36.46 -18.09 -40.39
CA PRO A 67 -35.17 -17.56 -39.97
C PRO A 67 -34.05 -18.32 -40.72
N PRO A 68 -32.98 -17.62 -41.14
CA PRO A 68 -31.85 -18.28 -41.79
C PRO A 68 -31.38 -19.42 -40.89
N THR A 69 -31.11 -20.57 -41.51
CA THR A 69 -30.46 -21.67 -40.81
C THR A 69 -29.14 -21.15 -40.23
N PRO A 70 -28.86 -21.35 -38.93
CA PRO A 70 -27.58 -20.98 -38.34
C PRO A 70 -26.43 -21.56 -39.15
N ASP A 71 -25.33 -20.81 -39.27
CA ASP A 71 -24.18 -21.18 -40.10
C ASP A 71 -23.39 -22.37 -39.52
N PHE A 72 -23.41 -22.51 -38.18
CA PHE A 72 -22.79 -23.59 -37.43
C PHE A 72 -23.82 -24.57 -36.84
N THR A 73 -23.40 -25.81 -36.60
CA THR A 73 -24.09 -26.74 -35.70
C THR A 73 -23.45 -26.65 -34.32
N GLU A 74 -24.28 -26.35 -33.32
CA GLU A 74 -23.91 -26.33 -31.90
C GLU A 74 -24.30 -27.67 -31.26
N ASP A 75 -23.35 -28.31 -30.57
CA ASP A 75 -23.58 -29.43 -29.65
C ASP A 75 -23.64 -28.90 -28.21
N PRO A 76 -24.31 -29.55 -27.23
CA PRO A 76 -24.47 -29.02 -25.87
C PRO A 76 -23.15 -29.04 -25.05
N THR A 77 -22.02 -29.27 -25.70
CA THR A 77 -20.67 -29.26 -25.14
C THR A 77 -19.83 -28.10 -25.68
N ASN A 78 -20.45 -26.99 -26.11
CA ASN A 78 -19.77 -25.80 -26.66
C ASN A 78 -18.94 -26.05 -27.92
N VAL A 79 -19.33 -27.05 -28.72
CA VAL A 79 -18.66 -27.39 -29.98
C VAL A 79 -19.45 -26.81 -31.15
N PHE A 80 -18.77 -25.99 -31.97
CA PHE A 80 -19.30 -25.34 -33.16
C PHE A 80 -18.62 -25.86 -34.42
N ILE A 81 -19.39 -26.49 -35.31
CA ILE A 81 -18.88 -26.99 -36.59
C ILE A 81 -19.66 -26.35 -37.74
N ALA A 82 -18.96 -25.75 -38.70
CA ALA A 82 -19.59 -25.17 -39.89
C ALA A 82 -20.36 -26.23 -40.68
N ARG A 83 -21.52 -25.86 -41.23
CA ARG A 83 -22.45 -26.83 -41.84
C ARG A 83 -21.99 -27.38 -43.18
N ASP A 84 -21.25 -26.61 -43.95
CA ASP A 84 -20.70 -26.96 -45.26
C ASP A 84 -19.48 -26.07 -45.57
N ASP A 85 -18.99 -26.12 -46.81
CA ASP A 85 -17.74 -25.49 -47.26
C ASP A 85 -17.98 -24.10 -47.91
N ASN A 86 -18.92 -23.29 -47.41
CA ASN A 86 -19.17 -21.92 -47.85
C ASN A 86 -18.80 -20.93 -46.74
N ASP A 87 -18.51 -19.67 -47.09
CA ASP A 87 -18.27 -18.55 -46.15
C ASP A 87 -19.32 -18.49 -45.02
N ARG A 88 -18.87 -18.72 -43.77
CA ARG A 88 -19.70 -18.75 -42.55
C ARG A 88 -19.33 -17.64 -41.59
N THR A 89 -20.28 -17.29 -40.71
CA THR A 89 -20.04 -16.34 -39.62
C THR A 89 -20.45 -16.97 -38.28
N LEU A 90 -19.51 -17.01 -37.33
CA LEU A 90 -19.74 -17.29 -35.92
C LEU A 90 -19.42 -16.03 -35.12
N ASP A 91 -20.36 -15.57 -34.30
CA ASP A 91 -20.16 -14.46 -33.37
C ASP A 91 -20.58 -14.91 -31.96
N GLN A 92 -19.59 -15.17 -31.13
CA GLN A 92 -19.69 -15.57 -29.73
C GLN A 92 -18.88 -14.63 -28.82
N ALA A 93 -18.79 -13.35 -29.16
CA ALA A 93 -17.98 -12.34 -28.46
C ALA A 93 -18.29 -12.12 -26.96
N THR A 94 -19.35 -12.75 -26.43
CA THR A 94 -19.74 -12.65 -25.01
C THR A 94 -19.76 -14.01 -24.30
N ALA A 95 -19.34 -15.07 -25.00
CA ALA A 95 -19.20 -16.38 -24.39
C ALA A 95 -18.07 -16.33 -23.35
N THR A 96 -18.27 -16.97 -22.20
CA THR A 96 -17.26 -17.04 -21.14
C THR A 96 -16.80 -18.47 -20.88
N ALA A 97 -17.18 -19.40 -21.75
CA ALA A 97 -16.90 -20.81 -21.63
C ALA A 97 -16.07 -21.24 -22.82
N ASP A 98 -15.15 -22.18 -22.59
CA ASP A 98 -14.29 -22.75 -23.63
C ASP A 98 -15.12 -23.28 -24.79
N LEU A 99 -14.78 -22.84 -26.00
CA LEU A 99 -15.40 -23.21 -27.26
C LEU A 99 -14.44 -24.05 -28.09
N THR A 100 -14.99 -25.00 -28.84
CA THR A 100 -14.25 -25.68 -29.91
C THR A 100 -14.91 -25.36 -31.24
N VAL A 101 -14.21 -24.68 -32.14
CA VAL A 101 -14.75 -24.16 -33.40
C VAL A 101 -14.04 -24.78 -34.61
N THR A 102 -14.80 -25.18 -35.63
CA THR A 102 -14.27 -25.66 -36.92
C THR A 102 -15.00 -25.00 -38.10
N GLY A 103 -14.32 -24.13 -38.86
CA GLY A 103 -14.84 -23.37 -40.02
C GLY A 103 -14.97 -24.17 -41.32
N LYS A 104 -14.09 -25.15 -41.56
CA LYS A 104 -13.99 -25.93 -42.82
C LYS A 104 -13.51 -25.05 -43.98
N ALA A 105 -14.01 -25.28 -45.19
CA ALA A 105 -13.63 -24.46 -46.34
C ALA A 105 -14.56 -23.25 -46.49
N GLY A 106 -14.09 -22.17 -47.09
CA GLY A 106 -14.80 -20.89 -47.18
C GLY A 106 -13.95 -19.76 -46.63
N ASN A 107 -14.35 -18.50 -46.84
CA ASN A 107 -13.75 -17.37 -46.12
C ASN A 107 -14.61 -17.13 -44.88
N ASP A 108 -14.24 -17.74 -43.77
CA ASP A 108 -15.04 -17.74 -42.55
C ASP A 108 -14.69 -16.55 -41.65
N SER A 109 -15.69 -16.03 -40.96
CA SER A 109 -15.52 -15.01 -39.92
C SER A 109 -15.89 -15.62 -38.58
N ILE A 110 -14.90 -15.82 -37.72
CA ILE A 110 -15.03 -16.52 -36.45
C ILE A 110 -14.65 -15.54 -35.34
N THR A 111 -15.60 -15.24 -34.46
CA THR A 111 -15.37 -14.48 -33.23
C THR A 111 -15.80 -15.32 -32.02
N THR A 112 -14.89 -15.56 -31.08
CA THR A 112 -15.17 -16.23 -29.81
C THR A 112 -15.01 -15.26 -28.63
N GLY A 113 -14.96 -15.77 -27.40
CA GLY A 113 -15.29 -15.02 -26.18
C GLY A 113 -14.12 -14.88 -25.21
N SER A 114 -14.38 -14.99 -23.90
CA SER A 114 -13.34 -14.92 -22.85
C SER A 114 -12.92 -16.30 -22.31
N GLY A 115 -13.26 -17.39 -23.02
CA GLY A 115 -12.92 -18.77 -22.64
C GLY A 115 -11.60 -19.20 -23.27
N ALA A 116 -11.03 -20.33 -22.83
CA ALA A 116 -9.85 -20.90 -23.50
C ALA A 116 -10.30 -21.69 -24.74
N ASP A 117 -10.31 -21.03 -25.89
CA ASP A 117 -10.96 -21.51 -27.09
C ASP A 117 -10.00 -22.31 -27.99
N THR A 118 -10.51 -23.31 -28.71
CA THR A 118 -9.78 -24.03 -29.76
C THR A 118 -10.43 -23.79 -31.11
N ILE A 119 -9.73 -23.14 -32.03
CA ILE A 119 -10.27 -22.67 -33.30
C ILE A 119 -9.47 -23.22 -34.49
N LEU A 120 -10.15 -23.97 -35.35
CA LEU A 120 -9.65 -24.38 -36.67
C LEU A 120 -10.45 -23.64 -37.77
N GLY A 121 -9.83 -22.69 -38.46
CA GLY A 121 -10.42 -21.95 -39.58
C GLY A 121 -10.74 -22.89 -40.74
N GLY A 122 -9.70 -23.42 -41.37
CA GLY A 122 -9.76 -24.50 -42.35
C GLY A 122 -9.15 -24.06 -43.67
N ALA A 123 -9.93 -23.87 -44.74
CA ALA A 123 -9.37 -23.50 -46.05
C ALA A 123 -10.13 -22.33 -46.68
N GLY A 124 -9.42 -21.27 -47.01
CA GLY A 124 -9.96 -20.00 -47.50
C GLY A 124 -9.28 -18.86 -46.76
N ASN A 125 -9.75 -17.63 -46.96
CA ASN A 125 -9.18 -16.47 -46.29
C ASN A 125 -10.01 -16.17 -45.04
N ASP A 126 -9.62 -16.74 -43.91
CA ASP A 126 -10.40 -16.68 -42.68
C ASP A 126 -10.07 -15.42 -41.87
N THR A 127 -11.06 -14.90 -41.15
CA THR A 127 -10.89 -13.82 -40.16
C THR A 127 -11.27 -14.35 -38.79
N ILE A 128 -10.29 -14.49 -37.91
CA ILE A 128 -10.42 -15.11 -36.58
C ILE A 128 -10.11 -14.09 -35.51
N THR A 129 -11.01 -13.95 -34.54
CA THR A 129 -10.83 -13.16 -33.31
C THR A 129 -11.21 -14.02 -32.11
N SER A 130 -10.26 -14.45 -31.29
CA SER A 130 -10.57 -15.41 -30.22
C SER A 130 -10.99 -14.77 -28.89
N GLY A 131 -10.48 -13.57 -28.58
CA GLY A 131 -10.95 -12.77 -27.45
C GLY A 131 -10.00 -12.87 -26.25
N ASP A 132 -10.53 -13.03 -25.05
CA ASP A 132 -9.69 -13.21 -23.86
C ASP A 132 -9.53 -14.70 -23.56
N GLY A 133 -8.45 -15.11 -22.89
CA GLY A 133 -8.21 -16.51 -22.55
C GLY A 133 -6.95 -17.05 -23.22
N ALA A 134 -6.53 -18.26 -22.85
CA ALA A 134 -5.39 -18.91 -23.49
C ALA A 134 -5.88 -19.76 -24.67
N ASP A 135 -5.86 -19.19 -25.87
CA ASP A 135 -6.49 -19.76 -27.04
C ASP A 135 -5.54 -20.61 -27.89
N MET A 136 -6.10 -21.58 -28.62
CA MET A 136 -5.39 -22.42 -29.57
C MET A 136 -5.95 -22.24 -30.97
N ILE A 137 -5.18 -21.64 -31.88
CA ILE A 137 -5.67 -21.18 -33.18
C ILE A 137 -4.85 -21.77 -34.34
N ARG A 138 -5.55 -22.26 -35.35
CA ARG A 138 -4.98 -22.60 -36.67
C ARG A 138 -5.87 -22.06 -37.77
N GLY A 139 -5.38 -21.05 -38.50
CA GLY A 139 -6.07 -20.46 -39.65
C GLY A 139 -6.29 -21.48 -40.76
N GLY A 140 -5.21 -22.13 -41.20
CA GLY A 140 -5.26 -23.19 -42.19
C GLY A 140 -4.79 -22.70 -43.56
N GLU A 141 -5.33 -23.22 -44.66
CA GLU A 141 -4.86 -22.84 -46.00
C GLU A 141 -5.53 -21.56 -46.48
N GLY A 142 -4.77 -20.49 -46.72
CA GLY A 142 -5.26 -19.28 -47.37
C GLY A 142 -4.74 -18.02 -46.70
N ASN A 143 -5.15 -16.84 -47.18
CA ASN A 143 -4.68 -15.58 -46.60
C ASN A 143 -5.54 -15.19 -45.39
N ASP A 144 -5.12 -15.66 -44.23
CA ASP A 144 -5.83 -15.50 -42.96
C ASP A 144 -5.47 -14.21 -42.20
N THR A 145 -6.44 -13.74 -41.42
CA THR A 145 -6.29 -12.66 -40.45
C THR A 145 -6.64 -13.19 -39.06
N ILE A 146 -5.64 -13.31 -38.19
CA ILE A 146 -5.78 -13.83 -36.83
C ILE A 146 -5.49 -12.71 -35.83
N THR A 147 -6.41 -12.52 -34.88
CA THR A 147 -6.22 -11.73 -33.66
C THR A 147 -6.58 -12.62 -32.49
N ALA A 148 -5.59 -13.05 -31.72
CA ALA A 148 -5.83 -13.95 -30.60
C ALA A 148 -6.48 -13.20 -29.44
N GLY A 149 -5.79 -12.21 -28.86
CA GLY A 149 -6.40 -11.23 -27.97
C GLY A 149 -5.66 -11.18 -26.65
N ASP A 150 -6.34 -11.24 -25.51
CA ASP A 150 -5.67 -11.17 -24.22
C ASP A 150 -5.45 -12.58 -23.65
N GLY A 151 -4.19 -12.99 -23.44
CA GLY A 151 -3.85 -14.29 -22.88
C GLY A 151 -2.53 -14.84 -23.40
N ASP A 152 -2.16 -16.04 -22.95
CA ASP A 152 -0.99 -16.74 -23.47
C ASP A 152 -1.43 -17.68 -24.60
N ASP A 153 -1.48 -17.15 -25.82
CA ASP A 153 -2.08 -17.83 -26.97
C ASP A 153 -1.11 -18.73 -27.73
N VAL A 154 -1.67 -19.76 -28.36
CA VAL A 154 -0.97 -20.74 -29.19
C VAL A 154 -1.49 -20.67 -30.62
N ILE A 155 -0.63 -20.26 -31.54
CA ILE A 155 -0.94 -20.23 -32.97
C ILE A 155 -0.11 -21.30 -33.67
N VAL A 156 -0.74 -22.10 -34.55
CA VAL A 156 -0.07 -23.16 -35.29
C VAL A 156 -0.17 -22.92 -36.79
N VAL A 157 0.97 -22.99 -37.49
CA VAL A 157 1.03 -22.97 -38.96
C VAL A 157 1.78 -24.17 -39.49
N VAL A 158 1.28 -24.75 -40.59
CA VAL A 158 1.85 -25.95 -41.19
C VAL A 158 2.24 -25.72 -42.64
N GLY A 159 3.55 -25.77 -42.88
CA GLY A 159 4.17 -25.65 -44.20
C GLY A 159 4.14 -26.93 -45.03
N THR A 160 5.08 -27.01 -45.97
CA THR A 160 5.28 -28.24 -46.77
C THR A 160 6.09 -29.28 -46.00
N THR A 161 5.70 -30.55 -46.13
CA THR A 161 6.30 -31.66 -45.36
C THR A 161 6.51 -32.89 -46.23
N THR A 162 7.36 -33.80 -45.76
CA THR A 162 7.57 -35.09 -46.41
C THR A 162 6.78 -36.21 -45.73
N ALA A 163 6.58 -37.33 -46.43
CA ALA A 163 5.86 -38.47 -45.90
C ALA A 163 6.61 -39.09 -44.70
N GLY A 164 5.96 -39.10 -43.53
CA GLY A 164 6.49 -39.70 -42.30
C GLY A 164 7.58 -38.87 -41.60
N GLN A 165 7.61 -37.57 -41.86
CA GLN A 165 8.49 -36.60 -41.20
C GLN A 165 8.21 -36.50 -39.69
N TYR A 166 6.94 -36.54 -39.29
CA TYR A 166 6.49 -36.33 -37.91
C TYR A 166 5.88 -37.59 -37.29
N THR A 167 6.03 -37.72 -35.97
CA THR A 167 5.42 -38.75 -35.13
C THR A 167 4.51 -38.10 -34.08
N ASP A 168 3.69 -38.88 -33.36
CA ASP A 168 2.74 -38.33 -32.37
C ASP A 168 3.43 -37.42 -31.32
N ALA A 169 4.70 -37.68 -31.00
CA ALA A 169 5.48 -36.84 -30.08
C ALA A 169 5.61 -35.38 -30.55
N ALA A 170 5.65 -35.15 -31.85
CA ALA A 170 5.69 -33.81 -32.43
C ALA A 170 4.36 -33.05 -32.27
N ILE A 171 3.28 -33.71 -31.84
CA ILE A 171 1.98 -33.07 -31.60
C ILE A 171 1.75 -32.90 -30.10
N THR A 172 2.05 -33.93 -29.31
CA THR A 172 1.76 -33.94 -27.86
C THR A 172 2.80 -33.21 -27.01
N ASN A 173 3.98 -32.92 -27.57
CA ASN A 173 5.05 -32.16 -26.93
C ASN A 173 6.08 -31.65 -27.96
N PRO A 174 5.70 -30.74 -28.88
CA PRO A 174 6.58 -30.23 -29.92
C PRO A 174 7.79 -29.51 -29.34
N ALA A 175 8.98 -29.80 -29.87
CA ALA A 175 10.25 -29.24 -29.40
C ALA A 175 10.44 -29.28 -27.86
N SER A 176 9.84 -30.25 -27.17
CA SER A 176 9.82 -30.33 -25.70
C SER A 176 9.18 -29.13 -24.97
N SER A 177 8.32 -28.37 -25.66
CA SER A 177 7.63 -27.16 -25.15
C SER A 177 6.67 -27.38 -23.97
N GLY A 178 6.19 -28.61 -23.77
CA GLY A 178 5.19 -28.96 -22.76
C GLY A 178 3.73 -28.80 -23.19
N VAL A 179 3.46 -28.38 -24.43
CA VAL A 179 2.11 -28.14 -24.97
C VAL A 179 1.60 -29.34 -25.77
N ASP A 180 0.32 -29.71 -25.59
CA ASP A 180 -0.34 -30.76 -26.39
C ASP A 180 -1.26 -30.13 -27.44
N LEU A 181 -0.90 -30.27 -28.72
CA LEU A 181 -1.64 -29.69 -29.85
C LEU A 181 -2.65 -30.66 -30.49
N SER A 182 -2.93 -31.80 -29.86
CA SER A 182 -3.79 -32.85 -30.42
C SER A 182 -5.25 -32.43 -30.64
N SER A 183 -5.69 -31.31 -30.04
CA SER A 183 -6.99 -30.68 -30.29
C SER A 183 -7.06 -29.95 -31.64
N LEU A 184 -5.91 -29.57 -32.22
CA LEU A 184 -5.82 -28.66 -33.35
C LEU A 184 -5.19 -29.29 -34.60
N ILE A 185 -4.28 -30.25 -34.40
CA ILE A 185 -3.54 -30.91 -35.48
C ILE A 185 -3.47 -32.43 -35.29
N THR A 186 -3.47 -33.16 -36.40
CA THR A 186 -3.27 -34.61 -36.44
C THR A 186 -2.04 -34.99 -37.30
N LEU A 187 -1.57 -36.23 -37.20
CA LEU A 187 -0.48 -36.71 -38.06
C LEU A 187 -0.80 -36.68 -39.56
N ALA A 188 -2.08 -36.80 -39.92
CA ALA A 188 -2.52 -36.68 -41.30
C ALA A 188 -2.47 -35.23 -41.78
N ASP A 189 -2.67 -34.28 -40.87
CA ASP A 189 -2.50 -32.87 -41.16
C ASP A 189 -1.03 -32.54 -41.38
N LEU A 190 -0.11 -33.13 -40.61
CA LEU A 190 1.32 -32.81 -40.67
C LEU A 190 2.10 -33.53 -41.77
N ASN A 191 1.83 -34.80 -42.07
CA ASN A 191 2.68 -35.59 -42.96
C ASN A 191 2.21 -35.60 -44.42
N ASP A 192 3.18 -35.62 -45.36
CA ASP A 192 2.94 -35.69 -46.82
C ASP A 192 2.20 -34.46 -47.40
N ARG A 193 2.43 -33.26 -46.82
CA ARG A 193 1.84 -32.01 -47.31
C ARG A 193 2.63 -31.41 -48.44
N THR A 194 1.98 -31.19 -49.57
CA THR A 194 2.59 -30.54 -50.75
C THR A 194 2.31 -29.04 -50.84
N ILE A 195 1.50 -28.49 -49.94
CA ILE A 195 1.06 -27.09 -49.93
C ILE A 195 1.32 -26.53 -48.53
N SER A 196 1.90 -25.33 -48.47
CA SER A 196 2.06 -24.56 -47.23
C SER A 196 0.76 -23.83 -46.92
N GLU A 197 0.36 -23.84 -45.65
CA GLU A 197 -0.75 -23.01 -45.14
C GLU A 197 -0.43 -21.54 -45.31
N VAL A 198 0.82 -21.17 -45.03
CA VAL A 198 1.30 -19.80 -45.09
C VAL A 198 1.41 -19.28 -46.53
N VAL A 199 0.78 -18.13 -46.79
CA VAL A 199 0.86 -17.31 -47.99
C VAL A 199 1.23 -15.86 -47.67
N SER A 200 1.76 -15.13 -48.65
CA SER A 200 2.09 -13.71 -48.48
C SER A 200 0.82 -12.86 -48.31
N GLY A 201 0.82 -11.99 -47.31
CA GLY A 201 -0.29 -11.10 -46.97
C GLY A 201 -1.01 -11.44 -45.67
N GLU A 202 -0.70 -12.60 -45.07
CA GLU A 202 -1.28 -13.02 -43.79
C GLU A 202 -0.92 -12.07 -42.66
N THR A 203 -1.81 -12.00 -41.68
CA THR A 203 -1.61 -11.23 -40.46
C THR A 203 -1.89 -12.11 -39.24
N ILE A 204 -0.90 -12.26 -38.38
CA ILE A 204 -1.01 -12.95 -37.09
C ILE A 204 -0.69 -11.94 -36.00
N ASP A 205 -1.71 -11.60 -35.23
CA ASP A 205 -1.60 -10.76 -34.03
C ASP A 205 -1.90 -11.60 -32.80
N GLY A 206 -0.89 -11.79 -31.95
CA GLY A 206 -1.05 -12.51 -30.69
C GLY A 206 -1.83 -11.72 -29.64
N GLY A 207 -1.94 -10.39 -29.75
CA GLY A 207 -2.53 -9.55 -28.70
C GLY A 207 -1.70 -9.53 -27.40
N ALA A 208 -2.30 -9.22 -26.25
CA ALA A 208 -1.56 -9.07 -25.00
C ALA A 208 -1.22 -10.44 -24.37
N GLY A 209 0.00 -10.62 -23.87
CA GLY A 209 0.44 -11.85 -23.22
C GLY A 209 1.64 -12.52 -23.91
N ASN A 210 1.97 -13.75 -23.51
CA ASN A 210 3.12 -14.49 -24.04
C ASN A 210 2.72 -15.47 -25.16
N ASN A 211 2.48 -14.91 -26.33
CA ASN A 211 1.94 -15.64 -27.46
C ASN A 211 3.00 -16.46 -28.20
N THR A 212 2.68 -17.72 -28.48
CA THR A 212 3.59 -18.71 -29.06
C THR A 212 3.14 -19.14 -30.46
N LEU A 213 4.03 -18.99 -31.45
CA LEU A 213 3.83 -19.49 -32.81
C LEU A 213 4.58 -20.81 -33.02
N TYR A 214 3.85 -21.87 -33.36
CA TYR A 214 4.40 -23.18 -33.70
C TYR A 214 4.48 -23.36 -35.22
N ILE A 215 5.68 -23.70 -35.69
CA ILE A 215 5.97 -23.98 -37.10
C ILE A 215 6.20 -25.47 -37.31
N TYR A 216 5.47 -26.04 -38.27
CA TYR A 216 5.74 -27.38 -38.81
C TYR A 216 6.04 -27.34 -40.30
N GLY A 217 6.96 -28.19 -40.76
CA GLY A 217 7.39 -28.22 -42.14
C GLY A 217 8.21 -27.00 -42.56
N THR A 218 8.43 -26.87 -43.86
CA THR A 218 9.09 -25.71 -44.45
C THR A 218 8.09 -24.57 -44.63
N VAL A 219 8.30 -23.46 -43.94
CA VAL A 219 7.45 -22.26 -43.95
C VAL A 219 8.27 -21.02 -44.35
N ASP A 220 7.66 -20.12 -45.14
CA ASP A 220 8.22 -18.79 -45.46
C ASP A 220 7.32 -17.70 -44.88
N LEU A 221 7.80 -17.05 -43.81
CA LEU A 221 7.09 -15.99 -43.10
C LEU A 221 7.46 -14.59 -43.62
N THR A 222 8.36 -14.44 -44.59
CA THR A 222 8.86 -13.11 -45.02
C THR A 222 7.78 -12.17 -45.57
N GLY A 223 6.64 -12.73 -46.02
CA GLY A 223 5.47 -12.00 -46.48
C GLY A 223 4.32 -11.91 -45.47
N VAL A 224 4.53 -12.35 -44.22
CA VAL A 224 3.52 -12.39 -43.14
C VAL A 224 3.77 -11.23 -42.18
N THR A 225 2.70 -10.54 -41.78
CA THR A 225 2.75 -9.54 -40.71
C THR A 225 2.57 -10.26 -39.38
N LEU A 226 3.59 -10.17 -38.53
CA LEU A 226 3.56 -10.70 -37.17
C LEU A 226 3.52 -9.53 -36.20
N THR A 227 2.58 -9.54 -35.26
CA THR A 227 2.51 -8.58 -34.17
C THR A 227 2.21 -9.30 -32.87
N ASN A 228 2.83 -8.85 -31.77
CA ASN A 228 2.61 -9.39 -30.43
C ASN A 228 2.75 -10.93 -30.30
N VAL A 229 3.60 -11.54 -31.13
CA VAL A 229 4.01 -12.95 -30.99
C VAL A 229 5.39 -12.94 -30.33
N THR A 230 5.46 -13.40 -29.08
CA THR A 230 6.68 -13.30 -28.28
C THR A 230 7.57 -14.54 -28.40
N ARG A 231 7.00 -15.71 -28.67
CA ARG A 231 7.76 -16.98 -28.74
C ARG A 231 7.58 -17.68 -30.07
N LEU A 232 8.67 -18.26 -30.59
CA LEU A 232 8.67 -19.05 -31.82
C LEU A 232 9.17 -20.47 -31.54
N ILE A 233 8.37 -21.48 -31.87
CA ILE A 233 8.76 -22.89 -31.78
C ILE A 233 8.87 -23.48 -33.19
N VAL A 234 10.08 -23.90 -33.57
CA VAL A 234 10.37 -24.37 -34.93
C VAL A 234 10.60 -25.88 -34.92
N ASN A 235 9.73 -26.66 -35.56
CA ASN A 235 9.86 -28.12 -35.68
C ASN A 235 10.36 -28.58 -37.08
N SER A 236 10.96 -27.68 -37.86
CA SER A 236 11.68 -27.95 -39.13
C SER A 236 12.34 -26.65 -39.63
N ASP A 237 11.84 -26.06 -40.73
CA ASP A 237 12.56 -25.02 -41.46
C ASP A 237 11.68 -23.77 -41.59
N VAL A 238 12.19 -22.62 -41.17
CA VAL A 238 11.47 -21.35 -41.27
C VAL A 238 12.31 -20.31 -42.00
N THR A 239 11.69 -19.52 -42.87
CA THR A 239 12.33 -18.36 -43.52
C THR A 239 11.74 -17.08 -42.97
N LEU A 240 12.59 -16.19 -42.47
CA LEU A 240 12.23 -14.95 -41.79
C LEU A 240 13.11 -13.78 -42.29
N THR A 241 12.65 -12.56 -42.05
CA THR A 241 13.50 -11.37 -42.13
C THR A 241 14.15 -11.10 -40.77
N ALA A 242 15.29 -10.40 -40.75
CA ALA A 242 15.95 -10.02 -39.49
C ALA A 242 15.02 -9.20 -38.57
N ALA A 243 14.16 -8.35 -39.15
CA ALA A 243 13.19 -7.55 -38.42
C ALA A 243 12.10 -8.39 -37.71
N GLN A 244 11.72 -9.53 -38.30
CA GLN A 244 10.76 -10.45 -37.67
C GLN A 244 11.42 -11.27 -36.57
N ILE A 245 12.72 -11.53 -36.63
CA ILE A 245 13.39 -12.33 -35.60
C ILE A 245 13.50 -11.55 -34.29
N ILE A 246 13.85 -10.26 -34.37
CA ILE A 246 14.06 -9.42 -33.17
C ILE A 246 12.78 -9.06 -32.41
N GLN A 247 11.61 -9.49 -32.88
CA GLN A 247 10.34 -9.32 -32.14
C GLN A 247 10.12 -10.43 -31.10
N PHE A 248 10.83 -11.57 -31.25
CA PHE A 248 10.70 -12.71 -30.35
C PHE A 248 11.61 -12.54 -29.13
N THR A 249 11.13 -12.98 -27.98
CA THR A 249 11.91 -13.12 -26.74
C THR A 249 12.50 -14.52 -26.61
N SER A 250 11.89 -15.54 -27.21
CA SER A 250 12.47 -16.89 -27.30
C SER A 250 12.24 -17.56 -28.65
N ILE A 251 13.24 -18.36 -29.08
CA ILE A 251 13.17 -19.20 -30.28
C ILE A 251 13.71 -20.60 -29.96
N ASP A 252 12.84 -21.59 -29.96
CA ASP A 252 13.16 -22.96 -29.58
C ASP A 252 13.01 -23.93 -30.77
N GLY A 253 13.99 -24.81 -30.94
CA GLY A 253 14.01 -25.83 -32.00
C GLY A 253 13.92 -27.27 -31.52
N ASP A 254 14.00 -28.21 -32.45
CA ASP A 254 14.00 -29.65 -32.17
C ASP A 254 15.41 -30.30 -32.23
N GLY A 255 16.44 -29.48 -32.26
CA GLY A 255 17.85 -29.83 -32.46
C GLY A 255 18.28 -29.96 -33.93
N ASN A 256 17.33 -30.03 -34.87
CA ASN A 256 17.59 -30.07 -36.32
C ASN A 256 16.97 -28.89 -37.07
N SER A 257 16.23 -28.02 -36.38
CA SER A 257 15.54 -26.88 -36.97
C SER A 257 16.46 -25.91 -37.69
N VAL A 258 16.02 -25.37 -38.82
CA VAL A 258 16.79 -24.45 -39.66
C VAL A 258 16.07 -23.11 -39.80
N ILE A 259 16.73 -22.03 -39.38
CA ILE A 259 16.24 -20.66 -39.58
C ILE A 259 16.98 -20.05 -40.78
N ASN A 260 16.26 -19.68 -41.82
CA ASN A 260 16.79 -18.99 -42.98
C ASN A 260 16.48 -17.48 -42.89
N ILE A 261 17.51 -16.65 -42.87
CA ILE A 261 17.40 -15.20 -42.78
C ILE A 261 17.64 -14.59 -44.16
N VAL A 262 16.65 -13.86 -44.66
CA VAL A 262 16.77 -13.12 -45.92
C VAL A 262 17.04 -11.64 -45.62
N VAL A 263 18.20 -11.14 -46.05
CA VAL A 263 18.53 -9.71 -46.01
C VAL A 263 18.27 -9.10 -47.38
N PRO A 264 17.28 -8.20 -47.55
CA PRO A 264 16.99 -7.63 -48.86
C PRO A 264 18.17 -6.82 -49.43
N GLU A 265 18.39 -6.89 -50.75
CA GLU A 265 19.44 -6.10 -51.39
C GLU A 265 19.22 -4.59 -51.17
N GLY A 266 20.27 -3.88 -50.75
CA GLY A 266 20.23 -2.43 -50.53
C GLY A 266 19.66 -1.97 -49.18
N SER A 267 19.45 -2.89 -48.22
CA SER A 267 18.89 -2.61 -46.88
C SER A 267 19.78 -1.78 -45.95
N GLY A 268 21.00 -1.42 -46.37
CA GLY A 268 22.00 -0.84 -45.45
C GLY A 268 22.56 -1.89 -44.50
N GLU A 269 23.05 -1.47 -43.34
CA GLU A 269 23.45 -2.38 -42.27
C GLU A 269 22.20 -2.98 -41.61
N VAL A 270 22.12 -4.30 -41.59
CA VAL A 270 21.05 -5.04 -40.91
C VAL A 270 21.63 -5.67 -39.66
N ILE A 271 21.07 -5.31 -38.50
CA ILE A 271 21.53 -5.79 -37.20
C ILE A 271 20.53 -6.83 -36.68
N LEU A 272 21.03 -8.02 -36.39
CA LEU A 272 20.33 -9.06 -35.65
C LEU A 272 20.91 -9.08 -34.23
N ASP A 273 20.13 -8.57 -33.28
CA ASP A 273 20.52 -8.56 -31.88
C ASP A 273 20.02 -9.83 -31.19
N LEU A 274 20.93 -10.75 -30.88
CA LEU A 274 20.61 -12.00 -30.19
C LEU A 274 20.82 -11.89 -28.67
N SER A 275 21.32 -10.75 -28.18
CA SER A 275 21.57 -10.56 -26.75
C SER A 275 20.31 -10.52 -25.88
N ALA A 276 19.15 -10.31 -26.49
CA ALA A 276 17.85 -10.21 -25.83
C ALA A 276 16.88 -11.36 -26.19
N ILE A 277 17.37 -12.39 -26.90
CA ILE A 277 16.56 -13.51 -27.37
C ILE A 277 17.14 -14.80 -26.80
N ASP A 278 16.33 -15.55 -26.06
CA ASP A 278 16.70 -16.90 -25.63
C ASP A 278 16.57 -17.86 -26.82
N VAL A 279 17.67 -18.50 -27.24
CA VAL A 279 17.69 -19.40 -28.38
C VAL A 279 18.14 -20.78 -27.95
N SER A 280 17.32 -21.80 -28.20
CA SER A 280 17.59 -23.17 -27.78
C SER A 280 17.35 -24.19 -28.89
N ASP A 281 18.15 -25.26 -28.90
CA ASP A 281 18.00 -26.43 -29.78
C ASP A 281 17.82 -26.11 -31.28
N ILE A 282 18.52 -25.09 -31.79
CA ILE A 282 18.52 -24.73 -33.22
C ILE A 282 19.66 -25.46 -33.95
N GLY A 283 19.31 -26.21 -34.99
CA GLY A 283 20.26 -26.96 -35.80
C GLY A 283 21.14 -26.05 -36.70
N ALA A 284 20.55 -25.02 -37.32
CA ALA A 284 21.33 -24.04 -38.08
C ALA A 284 20.61 -22.70 -38.28
N ILE A 285 21.39 -21.63 -38.38
CA ILE A 285 20.96 -20.35 -38.95
C ILE A 285 21.70 -20.10 -40.26
N ASN A 286 20.97 -19.93 -41.35
CA ASN A 286 21.51 -19.66 -42.68
C ASN A 286 21.15 -18.24 -43.13
N ILE A 287 22.15 -17.43 -43.45
CA ILE A 287 21.96 -16.01 -43.73
C ILE A 287 22.27 -15.70 -45.20
N GLN A 288 21.34 -15.03 -45.86
CA GLN A 288 21.49 -14.57 -47.24
C GLN A 288 21.68 -13.05 -47.27
N GLY A 289 22.93 -12.59 -47.32
CA GLY A 289 23.33 -11.18 -47.43
C GLY A 289 24.27 -10.73 -46.32
N ASN A 290 24.56 -9.43 -46.28
CA ASN A 290 25.43 -8.84 -45.25
C ASN A 290 24.64 -8.62 -43.96
N ILE A 291 25.22 -8.98 -42.82
CA ILE A 291 24.55 -8.84 -41.53
C ILE A 291 25.55 -8.50 -40.42
N THR A 292 25.07 -7.80 -39.40
CA THR A 292 25.74 -7.63 -38.12
C THR A 292 24.97 -8.45 -37.07
N ILE A 293 25.64 -9.36 -36.38
CA ILE A 293 25.07 -10.09 -35.22
C ILE A 293 25.63 -9.45 -33.95
N ARG A 294 24.76 -9.08 -33.00
CA ARG A 294 25.15 -8.57 -31.68
C ARG A 294 24.85 -9.62 -30.62
N ILE A 295 25.83 -9.82 -29.73
CA ILE A 295 25.74 -10.65 -28.53
C ILE A 295 26.41 -9.92 -27.36
N ASN A 296 26.00 -10.21 -26.14
CA ASN A 296 26.70 -9.84 -24.91
C ASN A 296 27.82 -10.85 -24.63
N THR A 297 27.50 -12.14 -24.70
CA THR A 297 28.44 -13.25 -24.48
C THR A 297 28.19 -14.38 -25.49
N LEU A 298 29.07 -15.38 -25.54
CA LEU A 298 28.85 -16.57 -26.38
C LEU A 298 27.72 -17.48 -25.88
N GLU A 299 27.19 -17.25 -24.68
CA GLU A 299 26.03 -17.98 -24.16
C GLU A 299 24.76 -17.67 -24.98
N ASP A 300 24.64 -16.44 -25.49
CA ASP A 300 23.51 -15.95 -26.29
C ASP A 300 23.32 -16.74 -27.61
N VAL A 301 24.34 -17.47 -28.04
CA VAL A 301 24.30 -18.33 -29.25
C VAL A 301 24.59 -19.79 -28.95
N ALA A 302 24.67 -20.19 -27.68
CA ALA A 302 25.03 -21.55 -27.29
C ALA A 302 23.99 -22.60 -27.72
N GLY A 303 22.72 -22.22 -27.85
CA GLY A 303 21.65 -23.08 -28.36
C GLY A 303 21.62 -23.23 -29.89
N ILE A 304 22.54 -22.61 -30.63
CA ILE A 304 22.64 -22.68 -32.09
C ILE A 304 23.85 -23.52 -32.48
N ALA A 305 23.62 -24.63 -33.19
CA ALA A 305 24.70 -25.53 -33.55
C ALA A 305 25.63 -24.99 -34.66
N GLN A 306 25.10 -24.19 -35.60
CA GLN A 306 25.92 -23.54 -36.63
C GLN A 306 25.25 -22.31 -37.24
N ILE A 307 26.01 -21.22 -37.42
CA ILE A 307 25.61 -20.01 -38.13
C ILE A 307 26.43 -19.89 -39.41
N THR A 308 25.76 -19.75 -40.55
CA THR A 308 26.39 -19.64 -41.87
C THR A 308 25.91 -18.43 -42.63
N VAL A 309 26.81 -17.82 -43.41
CA VAL A 309 26.50 -16.78 -44.39
C VAL A 309 26.80 -17.33 -45.77
N ASN A 310 25.98 -16.96 -46.76
CA ASN A 310 26.24 -17.37 -48.15
C ASN A 310 27.56 -16.78 -48.70
N ASP A 311 28.14 -17.40 -49.73
CA ASP A 311 29.44 -17.02 -50.34
C ASP A 311 29.57 -15.56 -50.82
N SER A 312 28.49 -14.78 -50.81
CA SER A 312 28.44 -13.38 -51.24
C SER A 312 28.18 -12.38 -50.11
N GLY A 313 27.86 -12.85 -48.90
CA GLY A 313 27.58 -12.03 -47.73
C GLY A 313 28.81 -11.87 -46.85
N SER A 314 28.78 -10.82 -46.02
CA SER A 314 29.76 -10.61 -44.95
C SER A 314 29.08 -10.60 -43.58
N LEU A 315 29.72 -11.20 -42.58
CA LEU A 315 29.29 -11.17 -41.18
C LEU A 315 30.18 -10.25 -40.33
N LYS A 316 29.54 -9.29 -39.67
CA LYS A 316 30.15 -8.58 -38.53
C LYS A 316 29.59 -9.15 -37.23
N LEU A 317 30.46 -9.58 -36.32
CA LEU A 317 30.08 -9.98 -34.97
C LEU A 317 30.42 -8.86 -33.98
N VAL A 318 29.42 -8.35 -33.28
CA VAL A 318 29.58 -7.39 -32.18
C VAL A 318 29.46 -8.15 -30.88
N VAL A 319 30.52 -8.11 -30.05
CA VAL A 319 30.48 -8.67 -28.70
C VAL A 319 30.55 -7.51 -27.72
N SER A 320 29.41 -7.13 -27.16
CA SER A 320 29.29 -5.94 -26.30
C SER A 320 29.92 -6.15 -24.92
N GLY A 321 29.97 -7.40 -24.43
CA GLY A 321 30.32 -7.70 -23.05
C GLY A 321 29.10 -7.64 -22.12
N SER A 322 29.30 -8.09 -20.88
CA SER A 322 28.36 -7.88 -19.77
C SER A 322 28.91 -6.79 -18.84
N ASP A 323 28.21 -6.45 -17.76
CA ASP A 323 28.74 -5.58 -16.68
C ASP A 323 30.03 -6.12 -16.03
N THR A 324 30.42 -7.36 -16.36
CA THR A 324 31.65 -8.00 -15.89
C THR A 324 32.65 -8.24 -17.03
N PRO A 325 33.98 -8.12 -16.76
CA PRO A 325 35.01 -8.41 -17.75
C PRO A 325 34.82 -9.79 -18.37
N THR A 326 34.58 -9.81 -19.67
CA THR A 326 34.19 -11.01 -20.41
C THR A 326 35.38 -11.45 -21.25
N THR A 327 35.89 -12.66 -21.00
CA THR A 327 36.95 -13.25 -21.83
C THR A 327 36.33 -14.29 -22.75
N ILE A 328 36.48 -14.08 -24.06
CA ILE A 328 36.03 -14.99 -25.11
C ILE A 328 37.22 -15.59 -25.86
N ARG A 329 37.07 -16.81 -26.37
CA ARG A 329 38.09 -17.46 -27.19
C ARG A 329 37.67 -17.45 -28.63
N LEU A 330 38.58 -17.13 -29.55
CA LEU A 330 38.27 -17.15 -30.97
C LEU A 330 37.91 -18.56 -31.46
N GLN A 331 38.44 -19.61 -30.82
CA GLN A 331 38.01 -20.98 -31.13
C GLN A 331 36.53 -21.25 -30.80
N ASP A 332 35.98 -20.61 -29.76
CA ASP A 332 34.59 -20.85 -29.35
C ASP A 332 33.65 -20.14 -30.33
N ILE A 333 34.05 -18.97 -30.84
CA ILE A 333 33.38 -18.32 -31.99
C ILE A 333 33.43 -19.26 -33.21
N ALA A 334 34.56 -19.90 -33.50
CA ALA A 334 34.71 -20.79 -34.65
C ALA A 334 33.89 -22.10 -34.54
N GLU A 335 33.41 -22.46 -33.35
CA GLU A 335 32.53 -23.61 -33.14
C GLU A 335 31.08 -23.28 -33.55
N SER A 336 30.61 -22.05 -33.29
CA SER A 336 29.25 -21.61 -33.62
C SER A 336 29.14 -20.91 -34.97
N PHE A 337 30.20 -20.27 -35.47
CA PHE A 337 30.19 -19.47 -36.69
C PHE A 337 31.11 -20.05 -37.75
N ALA A 338 30.57 -20.29 -38.95
CA ALA A 338 31.36 -20.75 -40.09
C ALA A 338 32.22 -19.64 -40.74
N GLN A 339 31.85 -18.37 -40.55
CA GLN A 339 32.52 -17.19 -41.07
C GLN A 339 32.21 -16.00 -40.16
N VAL A 340 33.21 -15.15 -39.89
CA VAL A 340 33.12 -13.86 -39.19
C VAL A 340 34.16 -12.91 -39.79
N ASP A 341 33.76 -12.03 -40.73
CA ASP A 341 34.69 -11.14 -41.44
C ASP A 341 35.27 -10.06 -40.52
N THR A 342 34.48 -9.56 -39.57
CA THR A 342 34.84 -8.50 -38.63
C THR A 342 34.33 -8.82 -37.23
N ILE A 343 35.18 -8.68 -36.22
CA ILE A 343 34.78 -8.73 -34.81
C ILE A 343 34.92 -7.33 -34.21
N ASP A 344 33.86 -6.84 -33.60
CA ASP A 344 33.81 -5.54 -32.91
C ASP A 344 33.64 -5.78 -31.41
N LEU A 345 34.68 -5.44 -30.64
CA LEU A 345 34.75 -5.75 -29.21
C LEU A 345 34.32 -4.54 -28.37
N GLY A 346 33.34 -4.76 -27.49
CA GLY A 346 32.94 -3.81 -26.45
C GLY A 346 34.04 -3.59 -25.41
N ASP A 347 33.88 -2.54 -24.62
CA ASP A 347 34.74 -2.28 -23.48
C ASP A 347 34.61 -3.40 -22.46
N GLN A 348 35.72 -3.79 -21.81
CA GLN A 348 35.81 -4.97 -20.92
C GLN A 348 35.71 -6.35 -21.60
N VAL A 349 35.65 -6.44 -22.92
CA VAL A 349 35.76 -7.73 -23.63
C VAL A 349 37.22 -8.01 -23.99
N THR A 350 37.72 -9.19 -23.61
CA THR A 350 39.02 -9.70 -24.05
C THR A 350 38.83 -10.86 -25.01
N LEU A 351 39.28 -10.71 -26.25
CA LEU A 351 39.35 -11.78 -27.24
C LEU A 351 40.71 -12.50 -27.15
N ASN A 352 40.70 -13.72 -26.63
CA ASN A 352 41.85 -14.61 -26.68
C ASN A 352 41.96 -15.27 -28.05
N VAL A 353 43.15 -15.21 -28.64
CA VAL A 353 43.47 -15.81 -29.93
C VAL A 353 44.57 -16.85 -29.74
N GLU A 354 44.18 -18.10 -29.57
CA GLU A 354 45.09 -19.20 -29.21
C GLU A 354 46.01 -19.60 -30.36
N THR A 355 45.48 -19.61 -31.59
CA THR A 355 46.16 -20.15 -32.78
C THR A 355 45.89 -19.29 -34.01
N ALA A 356 46.84 -19.32 -34.94
CA ALA A 356 46.67 -18.79 -36.29
C ALA A 356 45.51 -19.48 -37.04
N GLU A 357 45.31 -20.78 -36.79
CA GLU A 357 44.24 -21.56 -37.44
C GLU A 357 42.84 -21.05 -37.06
N ALA A 358 42.63 -20.57 -35.83
CA ALA A 358 41.36 -20.01 -35.40
C ALA A 358 40.96 -18.73 -36.16
N ILE A 359 41.92 -17.92 -36.59
CA ILE A 359 41.67 -16.72 -37.43
C ILE A 359 41.23 -17.15 -38.84
N ILE A 360 41.86 -18.21 -39.37
CA ILE A 360 41.58 -18.73 -40.71
C ILE A 360 40.23 -19.44 -40.75
N SER A 361 39.86 -20.18 -39.70
CA SER A 361 38.63 -20.98 -39.69
C SER A 361 37.35 -20.17 -39.77
N VAL A 362 37.39 -18.88 -39.40
CA VAL A 362 36.26 -17.95 -39.52
C VAL A 362 36.49 -16.87 -40.59
N ASP A 363 37.56 -16.95 -41.39
CA ASP A 363 37.89 -15.95 -42.42
C ASP A 363 37.98 -14.49 -41.88
N LEU A 364 38.52 -14.30 -40.67
CA LEU A 364 38.57 -12.98 -40.00
C LEU A 364 39.54 -12.01 -40.68
N THR A 365 39.06 -10.80 -40.99
CA THR A 365 39.83 -9.76 -41.71
C THR A 365 40.12 -8.49 -40.91
N SER A 366 39.31 -8.17 -39.90
CA SER A 366 39.47 -6.98 -39.07
C SER A 366 38.96 -7.22 -37.65
N ILE A 367 39.63 -6.61 -36.67
CA ILE A 367 39.12 -6.51 -35.30
C ILE A 367 39.03 -5.03 -34.97
N THR A 368 37.86 -4.59 -34.52
CA THR A 368 37.58 -3.21 -34.15
C THR A 368 37.03 -3.14 -32.71
N GLY A 369 36.73 -1.94 -32.26
CA GLY A 369 36.11 -1.70 -30.95
C GLY A 369 37.11 -1.29 -29.88
N SER A 370 36.62 -1.20 -28.65
CA SER A 370 37.35 -0.75 -27.45
C SER A 370 37.90 -1.90 -26.60
N GLY A 371 37.54 -3.15 -26.90
CA GLY A 371 38.02 -4.33 -26.19
C GLY A 371 39.48 -4.71 -26.47
N GLU A 372 40.00 -5.66 -25.70
CA GLU A 372 41.39 -6.13 -25.80
C GLU A 372 41.52 -7.39 -26.66
N VAL A 373 42.61 -7.51 -27.41
CA VAL A 373 42.98 -8.72 -28.16
C VAL A 373 44.25 -9.32 -27.57
N ASN A 374 44.20 -10.59 -27.19
CA ASN A 374 45.30 -11.28 -26.53
C ASN A 374 45.72 -12.56 -27.28
N PRO A 375 46.92 -12.61 -27.90
CA PRO A 375 47.42 -13.81 -28.60
C PRO A 375 47.92 -14.93 -27.68
N LEU A 376 47.81 -14.78 -26.35
CA LEU A 376 48.25 -15.76 -25.33
C LEU A 376 49.71 -16.23 -25.49
N GLY A 377 50.56 -15.39 -26.08
CA GLY A 377 51.97 -15.70 -26.33
C GLY A 377 52.25 -16.58 -27.56
N SER A 378 51.24 -16.86 -28.39
CA SER A 378 51.39 -17.53 -29.68
C SER A 378 52.02 -16.60 -30.72
N ILE A 379 53.24 -16.93 -31.17
CA ILE A 379 53.98 -16.12 -32.15
C ILE A 379 53.23 -16.12 -33.49
N GLU A 380 52.70 -17.27 -33.91
CA GLU A 380 51.98 -17.39 -35.20
C GLU A 380 50.66 -16.63 -35.18
N ALA A 381 49.91 -16.66 -34.06
CA ALA A 381 48.71 -15.84 -33.89
C ALA A 381 49.04 -14.35 -33.86
N SER A 382 50.10 -13.95 -33.14
CA SER A 382 50.55 -12.54 -33.09
C SER A 382 50.95 -12.03 -34.48
N ASP A 383 51.68 -12.82 -35.25
CA ASP A 383 52.09 -12.45 -36.61
C ASP A 383 50.88 -12.27 -37.53
N MET A 384 49.85 -13.11 -37.39
CA MET A 384 48.59 -12.95 -38.13
C MET A 384 47.78 -11.75 -37.66
N LEU A 385 47.64 -11.51 -36.36
CA LEU A 385 46.96 -10.32 -35.83
C LEU A 385 47.60 -9.02 -36.33
N ASN A 386 48.92 -8.98 -36.50
CA ASN A 386 49.61 -7.82 -37.09
C ASN A 386 49.29 -7.58 -38.58
N THR A 387 48.66 -8.55 -39.24
CA THR A 387 48.17 -8.40 -40.62
C THR A 387 46.72 -7.98 -40.71
N LEU A 388 45.98 -8.01 -39.59
CA LEU A 388 44.63 -7.48 -39.46
C LEU A 388 44.68 -5.95 -39.25
N ASP A 389 43.59 -5.26 -39.60
CA ASP A 389 43.37 -3.86 -39.21
C ASP A 389 42.84 -3.81 -37.75
N LEU A 390 43.54 -3.08 -36.86
CA LEU A 390 43.32 -3.08 -35.39
C LEU A 390 42.87 -1.73 -34.77
N GLY A 391 42.82 -0.62 -35.52
CA GLY A 391 42.38 0.71 -35.02
C GLY A 391 43.29 1.44 -34.01
N ASP A 392 43.20 2.79 -33.93
CA ASP A 392 43.92 3.66 -32.97
C ASP A 392 43.04 3.87 -31.68
N GLN A 393 43.52 3.57 -30.46
CA GLN A 393 42.69 3.67 -29.22
C GLN A 393 43.41 4.32 -28.01
N LEU A 394 42.72 5.26 -27.33
CA LEU A 394 43.06 5.87 -26.03
C LEU A 394 42.18 5.21 -24.95
N ASN A 395 42.76 4.52 -23.97
CA ASN A 395 42.00 3.73 -23.00
C ASN A 395 41.75 4.53 -21.70
N ILE A 396 40.49 4.69 -21.30
CA ILE A 396 40.08 5.43 -20.09
C ILE A 396 39.13 4.55 -19.28
N ILE A 397 39.57 4.15 -18.09
CA ILE A 397 38.70 3.48 -17.11
C ILE A 397 38.65 4.38 -15.86
N PRO A 398 37.50 5.01 -15.57
CA PRO A 398 37.31 5.78 -14.34
C PRO A 398 37.27 4.88 -13.10
N ALA A 399 37.45 5.44 -11.90
CA ALA A 399 37.12 4.72 -10.67
C ALA A 399 35.59 4.62 -10.49
N ALA A 400 35.12 3.55 -9.86
CA ALA A 400 33.75 3.49 -9.36
C ALA A 400 33.59 4.56 -8.28
N LEU A 401 32.61 5.45 -8.47
CA LEU A 401 32.27 6.47 -7.50
C LEU A 401 31.03 6.03 -6.74
N SER A 402 31.04 6.15 -5.42
CA SER A 402 29.83 6.02 -4.63
C SER A 402 29.76 7.05 -3.52
N THR A 403 28.53 7.35 -3.11
CA THR A 403 28.20 8.13 -1.92
C THR A 403 26.94 7.57 -1.30
N LEU A 404 26.65 7.92 -0.04
CA LEU A 404 25.33 7.67 0.52
C LEU A 404 24.35 8.73 0.01
N GLU A 405 23.07 8.42 -0.04
CA GLU A 405 22.04 9.45 -0.16
C GLU A 405 22.25 10.55 0.88
N ASN A 406 21.90 11.79 0.53
CA ASN A 406 22.09 12.99 1.36
C ASN A 406 23.55 13.35 1.71
N ALA A 407 24.55 12.56 1.30
CA ALA A 407 25.96 12.84 1.53
C ALA A 407 26.64 13.43 0.28
N PRO A 408 27.17 14.66 0.34
CA PRO A 408 27.96 15.22 -0.77
C PRO A 408 29.25 14.44 -1.00
N LEU A 409 29.60 14.22 -2.26
CA LEU A 409 30.84 13.57 -2.70
C LEU A 409 31.80 14.59 -3.33
N ILE A 410 33.05 14.61 -2.87
CA ILE A 410 34.13 15.35 -3.54
C ILE A 410 34.79 14.42 -4.56
N ILE A 411 34.68 14.79 -5.83
CA ILE A 411 35.24 14.08 -6.98
C ILE A 411 36.53 14.79 -7.40
N THR A 412 37.64 14.07 -7.39
CA THR A 412 38.96 14.59 -7.80
C THR A 412 39.31 14.15 -9.22
N VAL A 413 40.26 14.83 -9.84
CA VAL A 413 40.83 14.38 -11.13
C VAL A 413 41.42 12.98 -11.03
N ASP A 414 42.01 12.61 -9.88
CA ASP A 414 42.55 11.27 -9.68
C ASP A 414 41.44 10.20 -9.72
N ASP A 415 40.24 10.50 -9.22
CA ASP A 415 39.10 9.58 -9.28
C ASP A 415 38.62 9.37 -10.74
N LEU A 416 38.64 10.43 -11.54
CA LEU A 416 38.25 10.40 -12.96
C LEU A 416 39.34 9.84 -13.89
N LEU A 417 40.60 9.78 -13.43
CA LEU A 417 41.76 9.31 -14.21
C LEU A 417 42.44 8.05 -13.64
N ALA A 418 41.88 7.44 -12.59
CA ALA A 418 42.53 6.41 -11.79
C ALA A 418 43.14 5.24 -12.61
N ARG A 419 42.59 4.94 -13.79
CA ARG A 419 43.06 3.85 -14.67
C ARG A 419 43.13 4.25 -16.15
N ALA A 420 43.27 5.54 -16.47
CA ALA A 420 43.53 5.98 -17.83
C ALA A 420 44.93 5.56 -18.29
N THR A 421 45.04 4.87 -19.44
CA THR A 421 46.32 4.46 -20.04
C THR A 421 46.39 4.79 -21.53
N GLY A 422 47.43 5.54 -21.91
CA GLY A 422 47.72 5.90 -23.30
C GLY A 422 49.04 6.68 -23.40
N ILE A 423 50.12 5.98 -23.74
CA ILE A 423 51.47 6.46 -24.10
C ILE A 423 52.28 7.19 -22.99
N GLU A 424 53.57 6.90 -23.01
CA GLU A 424 54.59 7.23 -22.00
C GLU A 424 54.78 8.74 -21.74
N GLY A 425 54.13 9.26 -20.70
CA GLY A 425 54.63 10.44 -19.97
C GLY A 425 53.97 11.80 -20.22
N ASP A 426 52.81 11.85 -20.87
CA ASP A 426 52.05 13.10 -21.05
C ASP A 426 51.05 13.37 -19.89
N VAL A 427 50.73 14.65 -19.68
CA VAL A 427 49.81 15.09 -18.62
C VAL A 427 48.38 15.06 -19.16
N LEU A 428 47.53 14.22 -18.57
CA LEU A 428 46.10 14.14 -18.91
C LEU A 428 45.30 15.24 -18.20
N THR A 429 44.27 15.76 -18.88
CA THR A 429 43.37 16.79 -18.35
C THR A 429 41.91 16.38 -18.52
N ILE A 430 41.08 16.68 -17.52
CA ILE A 430 39.62 16.55 -17.58
C ILE A 430 39.03 17.86 -18.12
N GLN A 431 38.11 17.75 -19.07
CA GLN A 431 37.36 18.84 -19.68
C GLN A 431 35.87 18.48 -19.70
N ASN A 432 34.99 19.48 -19.77
CA ASN A 432 33.55 19.30 -20.00
C ASN A 432 32.86 18.27 -19.07
N LEU A 433 33.22 18.21 -17.79
CA LEU A 433 32.53 17.36 -16.83
C LEU A 433 31.08 17.83 -16.64
N ILE A 434 30.14 16.96 -16.96
CA ILE A 434 28.70 17.19 -16.96
C ILE A 434 28.04 16.05 -16.19
N LEU A 435 27.16 16.42 -15.27
CA LEU A 435 26.24 15.49 -14.62
C LEU A 435 25.02 15.23 -15.51
N THR A 436 24.70 13.97 -15.72
CA THR A 436 23.44 13.50 -16.33
C THR A 436 22.70 12.69 -15.28
N GLY A 437 21.63 13.28 -14.73
CA GLY A 437 20.88 12.72 -13.60
C GLY A 437 20.49 13.83 -12.62
N GLU A 438 19.90 13.41 -11.50
CA GLU A 438 19.49 14.32 -10.44
C GLU A 438 20.68 14.74 -9.54
N GLY A 439 20.60 15.94 -8.96
CA GLY A 439 21.59 16.50 -8.05
C GLY A 439 22.28 17.75 -8.60
N SER A 440 23.36 18.18 -7.94
CA SER A 440 24.14 19.34 -8.36
C SER A 440 25.63 19.04 -8.36
N LEU A 441 26.34 19.54 -9.37
CA LEU A 441 27.78 19.41 -9.51
C LEU A 441 28.42 20.80 -9.57
N VAL A 442 29.29 21.11 -8.62
CA VAL A 442 29.95 22.42 -8.50
C VAL A 442 31.47 22.27 -8.55
N GLU A 443 32.13 23.00 -9.45
CA GLU A 443 33.60 23.04 -9.53
C GLU A 443 34.20 23.89 -8.39
N ASN A 444 35.18 23.33 -7.67
CA ASN A 444 35.78 23.94 -6.47
C ASN A 444 36.96 24.90 -6.78
N GLY A 445 37.41 24.94 -8.03
CA GLY A 445 38.50 25.83 -8.49
C GLY A 445 39.92 25.31 -8.26
N ASP A 446 40.08 24.06 -7.83
CA ASP A 446 41.34 23.36 -7.61
C ASP A 446 41.44 22.02 -8.38
N ASN A 447 40.68 21.90 -9.48
CA ASN A 447 40.48 20.68 -10.26
C ASN A 447 39.79 19.55 -9.46
N SER A 448 38.82 19.92 -8.62
CA SER A 448 37.86 19.00 -8.02
C SER A 448 36.43 19.52 -8.18
N TRP A 449 35.47 18.61 -8.05
CA TRP A 449 34.04 18.90 -8.12
C TRP A 449 33.33 18.36 -6.89
N THR A 450 32.36 19.09 -6.39
CA THR A 450 31.45 18.60 -5.34
C THR A 450 30.15 18.19 -5.99
N TYR A 451 29.82 16.89 -5.93
CA TYR A 451 28.49 16.40 -6.23
C TYR A 451 27.65 16.40 -4.96
N THR A 452 26.44 16.94 -5.05
CA THR A 452 25.44 16.88 -3.99
C THR A 452 24.20 16.19 -4.54
N PRO A 453 23.81 15.00 -4.02
CA PRO A 453 22.58 14.32 -4.39
C PRO A 453 21.33 15.21 -4.20
N VAL A 454 20.23 14.92 -4.89
CA VAL A 454 18.93 15.41 -4.45
C VAL A 454 18.61 14.73 -3.11
N ALA A 455 17.94 15.46 -2.21
CA ALA A 455 17.55 14.88 -0.94
C ALA A 455 16.72 13.60 -1.18
N ASN A 456 17.10 12.51 -0.51
CA ASN A 456 16.40 11.21 -0.55
C ASN A 456 16.31 10.58 -1.96
N SER A 457 17.32 10.88 -2.79
CA SER A 457 17.50 10.19 -4.06
C SER A 457 18.60 9.15 -3.91
N TYR A 458 18.32 7.93 -4.37
CA TYR A 458 19.26 6.82 -4.46
C TYR A 458 19.24 6.21 -5.87
N GLY A 459 20.23 5.39 -6.19
CA GLY A 459 20.41 4.83 -7.53
C GLY A 459 21.67 5.37 -8.20
N THR A 460 21.65 5.53 -9.53
CA THR A 460 22.86 5.86 -10.28
C THR A 460 22.69 7.13 -11.08
N VAL A 461 23.66 8.04 -10.98
CA VAL A 461 23.79 9.20 -11.88
C VAL A 461 25.06 9.07 -12.68
N SER A 462 25.06 9.55 -13.92
CA SER A 462 26.22 9.43 -14.80
C SER A 462 26.95 10.76 -14.93
N LEU A 463 28.28 10.72 -14.83
CA LEU A 463 29.17 11.83 -15.10
C LEU A 463 29.82 11.61 -16.45
N SER A 464 29.54 12.48 -17.43
CA SER A 464 30.22 12.49 -18.73
C SER A 464 31.29 13.57 -18.75
N TYR A 465 32.46 13.28 -19.30
CA TYR A 465 33.57 14.22 -19.40
C TYR A 465 34.51 13.87 -20.56
N ASP A 466 35.39 14.79 -20.90
CA ASP A 466 36.42 14.60 -21.91
C ASP A 466 37.78 14.46 -21.23
N VAL A 467 38.56 13.46 -21.61
CA VAL A 467 39.97 13.32 -21.25
C VAL A 467 40.83 13.72 -22.43
N SER A 468 41.74 14.68 -22.24
CA SER A 468 42.64 15.14 -23.29
C SER A 468 44.10 15.04 -22.87
N ASP A 469 44.94 14.55 -23.79
CA ASP A 469 46.41 14.58 -23.73
C ASP A 469 47.01 15.86 -24.35
N GLY A 470 46.16 16.79 -24.81
CA GLY A 470 46.55 18.01 -25.50
C GLY A 470 46.70 17.89 -27.03
N THR A 471 46.59 16.69 -27.59
CA THR A 471 46.58 16.42 -29.03
C THR A 471 45.34 15.66 -29.48
N GLN A 472 44.84 14.79 -28.63
CA GLN A 472 43.62 14.01 -28.79
C GLN A 472 42.71 14.25 -27.58
N THR A 473 41.42 14.00 -27.79
CA THR A 473 40.40 14.05 -26.76
C THR A 473 39.56 12.81 -26.92
N ALA A 474 39.34 12.08 -25.82
CA ALA A 474 38.38 10.99 -25.77
C ALA A 474 37.31 11.31 -24.74
N ALA A 475 36.07 11.06 -25.12
CA ALA A 475 34.95 11.10 -24.19
C ALA A 475 35.07 9.93 -23.22
N ALA A 476 34.71 10.18 -21.97
CA ALA A 476 34.64 9.21 -20.90
C ALA A 476 33.35 9.45 -20.11
N SER A 477 32.85 8.39 -19.50
CA SER A 477 31.75 8.47 -18.56
C SER A 477 32.02 7.56 -17.38
N THR A 478 31.61 7.99 -16.19
CA THR A 478 31.58 7.14 -15.01
C THR A 478 30.25 7.26 -14.32
N ASP A 479 29.80 6.14 -13.76
CA ASP A 479 28.62 6.12 -12.94
C ASP A 479 28.99 6.42 -11.48
N LEU A 480 28.15 7.25 -10.87
CA LEU A 480 28.17 7.57 -9.46
C LEU A 480 26.96 6.91 -8.81
N THR A 481 27.23 5.91 -7.98
CA THR A 481 26.20 5.21 -7.21
C THR A 481 25.88 5.99 -5.95
N ILE A 482 24.60 6.20 -5.70
CA ILE A 482 24.06 6.80 -4.49
C ILE A 482 23.39 5.66 -3.74
N ASP A 483 24.07 5.16 -2.72
CA ASP A 483 23.60 4.06 -1.89
C ASP A 483 22.49 4.57 -0.96
N GLU A 484 21.37 3.85 -0.94
CA GLU A 484 20.25 4.11 -0.04
C GLU A 484 20.66 3.84 1.43
N ILE A 485 20.21 4.70 2.36
CA ILE A 485 20.37 4.42 3.79
C ILE A 485 19.19 3.56 4.23
N THR A 486 19.50 2.36 4.72
CA THR A 486 18.48 1.42 5.21
C THR A 486 18.73 1.05 6.67
N TYR A 487 17.66 0.74 7.39
CA TYR A 487 17.69 0.22 8.74
C TYR A 487 17.13 -1.21 8.79
N THR A 488 17.98 -2.19 9.09
CA THR A 488 17.52 -3.57 9.33
C THR A 488 17.15 -3.76 10.79
N ILE A 489 15.92 -4.19 11.04
CA ILE A 489 15.41 -4.46 12.39
C ILE A 489 16.19 -5.64 12.99
N PRO A 490 16.89 -5.44 14.12
CA PRO A 490 17.84 -6.43 14.63
C PRO A 490 17.21 -7.51 15.52
N TYR A 491 15.99 -7.31 16.06
CA TYR A 491 15.34 -8.21 17.02
C TYR A 491 13.81 -8.02 17.02
N GLY A 492 13.08 -8.96 17.63
CA GLY A 492 11.63 -8.86 17.87
C GLY A 492 10.79 -9.45 16.74
N ASP A 493 9.49 -9.13 16.72
CA ASP A 493 8.53 -9.73 15.79
C ASP A 493 8.79 -9.38 14.31
N PHE A 494 9.59 -8.33 14.07
CA PHE A 494 9.99 -7.87 12.73
C PHE A 494 11.48 -8.09 12.42
N GLU A 495 12.19 -8.94 13.18
CA GLU A 495 13.63 -9.21 12.99
C GLU A 495 13.96 -9.54 11.52
N GLY A 496 14.97 -8.85 10.98
CA GLY A 496 15.44 -9.01 9.60
C GLY A 496 14.70 -8.15 8.57
N THR A 497 13.62 -7.47 8.95
CA THR A 497 12.92 -6.53 8.05
C THR A 497 13.80 -5.33 7.77
N VAL A 498 13.92 -4.94 6.50
CA VAL A 498 14.67 -3.76 6.06
C VAL A 498 13.68 -2.61 5.92
N LEU A 499 13.93 -1.54 6.67
CA LEU A 499 13.21 -0.28 6.56
C LEU A 499 14.03 0.70 5.71
N HIS A 500 13.35 1.35 4.78
CA HIS A 500 13.91 2.30 3.82
C HIS A 500 13.67 3.73 4.34
N PHE A 501 14.29 4.04 5.48
CA PHE A 501 14.20 5.33 6.17
C PHE A 501 15.58 5.72 6.66
N ASN A 502 15.98 6.95 6.40
CA ASN A 502 17.25 7.51 6.86
C ASN A 502 17.15 8.35 8.14
N ASP A 503 16.00 8.33 8.81
CA ASP A 503 15.73 9.12 10.02
C ASP A 503 16.50 8.56 11.23
N PRO A 504 17.38 9.35 11.86
CA PRO A 504 18.36 8.88 12.84
C PRO A 504 17.74 8.41 14.17
N LEU A 505 16.51 8.80 14.48
CA LEU A 505 15.83 8.41 15.72
C LEU A 505 14.84 7.24 15.55
N LEU A 506 14.57 6.78 14.32
CA LEU A 506 13.70 5.62 14.06
C LEU A 506 14.09 4.37 14.89
N PRO A 507 15.38 4.00 15.04
CA PRO A 507 15.80 2.84 15.82
C PRO A 507 15.39 2.88 17.31
N PHE A 508 14.89 4.02 17.80
CA PHE A 508 14.49 4.23 19.18
C PHE A 508 12.98 4.39 19.39
N GLN A 509 12.18 4.36 18.32
CA GLN A 509 10.71 4.40 18.39
C GLN A 509 10.15 3.02 18.75
N SER A 510 10.29 2.62 20.02
CA SER A 510 10.02 1.24 20.41
C SER A 510 8.54 0.82 20.36
N ASN A 511 7.62 1.78 20.46
CA ASN A 511 6.18 1.55 20.24
C ASN A 511 5.86 1.14 18.80
N ILE A 512 6.77 1.39 17.86
CA ILE A 512 6.70 0.99 16.45
C ILE A 512 7.47 -0.32 16.26
N LEU A 513 8.71 -0.37 16.75
CA LEU A 513 9.65 -1.47 16.48
C LEU A 513 9.47 -2.72 17.36
N GLY A 514 8.80 -2.64 18.52
CA GLY A 514 8.54 -3.79 19.39
C GLY A 514 9.73 -4.31 20.19
N PHE A 515 10.84 -3.58 20.22
CA PHE A 515 11.98 -3.89 21.09
C PHE A 515 12.67 -2.64 21.64
N MET A 516 13.37 -2.83 22.76
CA MET A 516 14.24 -1.82 23.37
C MET A 516 15.55 -2.41 23.86
N ASN A 517 16.62 -1.61 23.85
CA ASN A 517 17.90 -1.95 24.46
C ASN A 517 17.90 -1.65 25.97
N ARG A 518 18.05 -2.65 26.85
CA ARG A 518 18.04 -2.41 28.30
C ARG A 518 19.30 -1.66 28.75
N ASN A 519 19.18 -0.39 29.13
CA ASN A 519 20.29 0.41 29.66
C ASN A 519 20.19 0.57 31.19
N THR A 520 20.72 -0.38 31.95
CA THR A 520 20.89 -0.23 33.40
C THR A 520 22.26 0.37 33.70
N GLY A 521 22.39 1.70 33.66
CA GLY A 521 23.53 2.42 34.22
C GLY A 521 24.90 2.03 33.63
N GLY A 522 25.06 2.15 32.32
CA GLY A 522 26.36 2.02 31.64
C GLY A 522 26.80 0.59 31.30
N TYR A 523 25.89 -0.38 31.38
CA TYR A 523 26.03 -1.70 30.77
C TYR A 523 24.72 -2.03 30.06
N VAL A 524 24.80 -2.29 28.74
CA VAL A 524 23.67 -2.81 27.97
C VAL A 524 23.54 -4.30 28.33
N ASP A 525 22.51 -4.67 29.10
CA ASP A 525 22.27 -6.05 29.56
C ASP A 525 21.00 -6.59 28.89
N GLY A 526 21.09 -6.83 27.58
CA GLY A 526 20.08 -7.52 26.78
C GLY A 526 19.03 -6.64 26.09
N VAL A 527 18.41 -7.21 25.06
CA VAL A 527 17.27 -6.66 24.32
C VAL A 527 15.99 -7.18 24.95
N MET A 528 14.98 -6.33 25.11
CA MET A 528 13.65 -6.71 25.59
C MET A 528 12.60 -6.44 24.52
N SER A 529 11.70 -7.41 24.30
CA SER A 529 10.46 -7.19 23.55
C SER A 529 9.51 -6.34 24.39
N VAL A 530 8.82 -5.42 23.72
CA VAL A 530 7.87 -4.48 24.34
C VAL A 530 6.61 -4.40 23.50
N PRO A 531 5.46 -4.03 24.08
CA PRO A 531 4.23 -3.81 23.32
C PRO A 531 4.43 -2.80 22.19
N HIS A 532 3.88 -3.09 21.01
CA HIS A 532 3.98 -2.28 19.80
C HIS A 532 2.68 -2.31 19.01
N ILE A 533 2.52 -1.37 18.09
CA ILE A 533 1.27 -1.18 17.32
C ILE A 533 1.16 -1.98 16.03
N ASN A 534 2.10 -2.89 15.76
CA ASN A 534 2.10 -3.74 14.56
C ASN A 534 2.04 -2.97 13.21
N ILE A 535 2.79 -1.88 13.07
CA ILE A 535 2.69 -0.98 11.89
C ILE A 535 3.63 -1.31 10.74
N ILE A 536 4.71 -2.06 10.99
CA ILE A 536 5.76 -2.30 9.97
C ILE A 536 5.23 -2.88 8.65
N PRO A 537 4.28 -3.84 8.63
CA PRO A 537 3.70 -4.34 7.37
C PRO A 537 2.85 -3.31 6.61
N VAL A 538 2.42 -2.22 7.26
CA VAL A 538 1.54 -1.20 6.69
C VAL A 538 2.33 -0.09 5.99
N TRP A 539 3.48 0.30 6.52
CA TRP A 539 4.31 1.40 5.98
C TRP A 539 4.86 1.16 4.57
N GLN A 540 4.76 -0.06 4.04
CA GLN A 540 5.07 -0.34 2.63
C GLN A 540 3.98 0.18 1.67
N GLU A 541 2.76 0.38 2.16
CA GLU A 541 1.57 0.61 1.36
C GLU A 541 0.89 1.94 1.69
N TYR A 542 0.90 2.32 2.98
CA TYR A 542 0.14 3.46 3.49
C TYR A 542 0.98 4.35 4.40
N SER A 543 0.78 5.66 4.29
CA SER A 543 1.52 6.70 5.04
C SER A 543 0.61 7.72 5.73
N GLY A 544 -0.71 7.61 5.57
CA GLY A 544 -1.72 8.58 5.94
C GLY A 544 -1.94 9.66 4.87
N LEU A 545 -1.53 9.42 3.62
CA LEU A 545 -1.54 10.42 2.57
C LEU A 545 -2.96 10.96 2.32
N GLY A 546 -3.07 12.29 2.26
CA GLY A 546 -4.34 12.97 1.99
C GLY A 546 -5.26 13.16 3.20
N VAL A 547 -4.92 12.59 4.36
CA VAL A 547 -5.65 12.82 5.61
C VAL A 547 -5.23 14.15 6.24
N ARG A 548 -6.20 14.92 6.73
CA ARG A 548 -5.99 16.20 7.40
C ARG A 548 -6.31 16.09 8.88
N ILE A 549 -5.31 16.39 9.71
CA ILE A 549 -5.38 16.24 11.16
C ILE A 549 -5.35 17.63 11.82
N GLY A 550 -6.34 17.89 12.66
CA GLY A 550 -6.41 19.10 13.48
C GLY A 550 -6.02 18.82 14.94
N SER A 551 -5.23 19.69 15.54
CA SER A 551 -4.94 19.66 16.98
C SER A 551 -5.32 21.00 17.64
N PRO A 552 -6.06 21.01 18.76
CA PRO A 552 -6.35 22.25 19.49
C PRO A 552 -5.10 22.83 20.19
N GLU A 553 -3.97 22.14 20.10
CA GLU A 553 -2.71 22.52 20.72
C GLU A 553 -1.80 23.28 19.76
N SER A 554 -0.94 24.13 20.32
CA SER A 554 0.00 24.92 19.53
C SER A 554 1.18 24.05 19.08
N ILE A 555 1.36 23.95 17.76
CA ILE A 555 2.43 23.21 17.10
C ILE A 555 3.49 24.20 16.60
N ASP A 556 4.77 23.86 16.80
CA ASP A 556 5.88 24.61 16.23
C ASP A 556 5.95 24.40 14.71
N THR A 557 5.48 25.39 13.97
CA THR A 557 5.41 25.34 12.50
C THR A 557 6.79 25.43 11.84
N LEU A 558 7.83 25.76 12.60
CA LEU A 558 9.19 25.91 12.09
C LEU A 558 10.05 24.69 12.40
N HIS A 559 9.50 23.66 13.06
CA HIS A 559 10.22 22.44 13.30
C HIS A 559 10.59 21.78 11.96
N PRO A 560 11.89 21.53 11.69
CA PRO A 560 12.33 21.03 10.38
C PRO A 560 11.70 19.68 10.04
N ASP A 561 11.45 18.86 11.07
CA ASP A 561 10.81 17.55 10.93
C ASP A 561 9.26 17.58 10.83
N LEU A 562 8.65 18.77 10.85
CA LEU A 562 7.19 18.97 10.61
C LEU A 562 6.89 19.89 9.43
N ALA A 563 7.89 20.62 8.93
CA ALA A 563 7.68 21.65 7.91
C ALA A 563 7.10 21.09 6.60
N GLY A 564 7.32 19.82 6.30
CA GLY A 564 6.76 19.14 5.12
C GLY A 564 5.31 18.70 5.25
N THR A 565 4.82 18.47 6.47
CA THR A 565 3.48 17.95 6.78
C THR A 565 2.55 19.00 7.39
N TYR A 566 3.10 20.13 7.88
CA TYR A 566 2.30 21.19 8.49
C TYR A 566 1.47 21.96 7.45
N LEU A 567 0.15 21.98 7.63
CA LEU A 567 -0.77 22.71 6.75
C LEU A 567 -1.02 24.13 7.27
N GLN A 568 -0.44 25.12 6.59
CA GLN A 568 -0.59 26.54 6.96
C GLN A 568 -1.87 27.22 6.44
N GLU A 569 -2.62 26.58 5.53
CA GLU A 569 -3.60 27.26 4.68
C GLU A 569 -4.89 27.74 5.37
N LEU A 570 -5.16 27.39 6.63
CA LEU A 570 -6.47 27.64 7.20
C LEU A 570 -6.65 28.95 7.97
N TYR A 571 -5.62 29.67 8.44
CA TYR A 571 -5.87 30.98 9.08
C TYR A 571 -4.68 31.95 9.06
N SER A 572 -4.68 32.90 8.12
CA SER A 572 -3.66 33.97 7.99
C SER A 572 -3.66 35.03 9.12
N SER A 573 -4.56 34.94 10.09
CA SER A 573 -4.67 35.87 11.23
C SER A 573 -4.34 35.26 12.59
N TYR A 574 -4.14 33.94 12.64
CA TYR A 574 -3.61 33.26 13.82
C TYR A 574 -2.09 33.28 13.69
N ASP A 575 -1.39 33.87 14.66
CA ASP A 575 0.06 33.74 14.73
C ASP A 575 0.35 32.49 15.56
N PRO A 576 0.74 31.36 14.95
CA PRO A 576 1.02 30.12 15.67
C PRO A 576 2.20 30.27 16.65
N ASN A 577 2.95 31.38 16.58
CA ASN A 577 4.01 31.73 17.52
C ASN A 577 3.51 32.57 18.71
N ILE A 578 2.21 32.88 18.83
CA ILE A 578 1.69 33.54 20.03
C ILE A 578 1.68 32.55 21.20
N VAL A 579 2.72 32.71 22.01
CA VAL A 579 3.01 32.06 23.28
C VAL A 579 1.82 32.16 24.25
N TYR A 580 1.11 31.04 24.46
CA TYR A 580 0.38 30.80 25.71
C TYR A 580 1.28 30.05 26.67
N SER A 581 2.13 30.82 27.35
CA SER A 581 3.13 30.39 28.33
C SER A 581 4.31 29.56 27.78
N ASP A 582 5.43 29.86 28.39
CA ASP A 582 6.79 29.31 28.37
C ASP A 582 6.90 27.79 28.68
N THR A 583 5.86 26.99 28.40
CA THR A 583 5.80 25.55 28.74
C THR A 583 5.16 24.66 27.66
N ASN A 584 4.72 25.21 26.52
CA ASN A 584 3.80 24.51 25.61
C ASN A 584 4.47 23.75 24.43
N TYR A 585 5.38 22.82 24.70
CA TYR A 585 5.95 21.90 23.69
C TYR A 585 5.00 20.73 23.35
N HIS A 586 3.93 20.55 24.12
CA HIS A 586 3.05 19.38 24.10
C HIS A 586 2.36 19.15 22.73
N GLY A 587 1.91 20.22 22.07
CA GLY A 587 1.34 20.14 20.73
C GLY A 587 2.36 19.68 19.68
N THR A 588 3.59 20.21 19.70
CA THR A 588 4.70 19.78 18.83
C THR A 588 5.07 18.32 19.07
N ALA A 589 5.14 17.89 20.33
CA ALA A 589 5.39 16.52 20.72
C ALA A 589 4.29 15.55 20.25
N THR A 590 3.03 15.97 20.32
CA THR A 590 1.89 15.21 19.78
C THR A 590 1.99 15.11 18.25
N ALA A 591 2.29 16.22 17.57
CA ALA A 591 2.43 16.27 16.13
C ALA A 591 3.57 15.39 15.61
N GLY A 592 4.71 15.34 16.31
CA GLY A 592 5.83 14.48 15.95
C GLY A 592 5.47 13.00 15.89
N ILE A 593 4.73 12.49 16.89
CA ILE A 593 4.28 11.09 16.91
C ILE A 593 3.39 10.76 15.70
N ILE A 594 2.57 11.73 15.28
CA ILE A 594 1.60 11.54 14.18
C ILE A 594 2.29 11.65 12.82
N SER A 595 2.95 12.78 12.54
CA SER A 595 3.31 13.17 11.17
C SER A 595 4.69 13.82 11.07
N ALA A 596 5.65 13.42 11.90
CA ALA A 596 7.05 13.72 11.59
C ALA A 596 7.39 13.16 10.21
N VAL A 597 8.08 13.98 9.41
CA VAL A 597 8.34 13.69 8.00
C VAL A 597 9.33 12.53 7.92
N ALA A 598 8.92 11.43 7.28
CA ALA A 598 9.81 10.29 7.09
C ALA A 598 10.84 10.57 6.00
N ASP A 599 11.94 9.84 6.11
CA ASP A 599 13.02 9.78 5.14
C ASP A 599 13.54 11.17 4.78
N ASN A 600 13.82 12.03 5.75
CA ASN A 600 14.35 13.38 5.49
C ASN A 600 15.73 13.62 6.12
N GLY A 601 16.31 12.59 6.74
CA GLY A 601 17.58 12.59 7.46
C GLY A 601 17.50 13.29 8.81
N ILE A 602 16.32 13.61 9.32
CA ILE A 602 16.07 14.43 10.52
C ILE A 602 15.20 13.62 11.46
N GLY A 603 15.51 13.66 12.76
CA GLY A 603 14.58 13.22 13.78
C GLY A 603 14.02 11.80 13.60
N LEU A 604 12.70 11.69 13.58
CA LEU A 604 11.94 10.44 13.74
C LEU A 604 10.87 10.29 12.65
N VAL A 605 10.32 9.08 12.50
CA VAL A 605 9.25 8.81 11.53
C VAL A 605 7.88 8.92 12.22
N GLY A 606 7.00 9.78 11.72
CA GLY A 606 5.61 9.85 12.20
C GLY A 606 4.85 8.57 11.84
N ILE A 607 3.88 8.16 12.68
CA ILE A 607 3.04 6.98 12.39
C ILE A 607 2.34 7.10 11.04
N ALA A 608 1.82 8.30 10.76
CA ALA A 608 1.23 8.70 9.49
C ALA A 608 2.04 9.85 8.88
N TYR A 609 3.29 9.57 8.50
CA TYR A 609 4.25 10.55 7.97
C TYR A 609 3.84 11.23 6.66
N GLY A 610 2.84 10.71 5.95
CA GLY A 610 2.21 11.32 4.76
C GLY A 610 0.96 12.16 5.07
N ALA A 611 0.45 12.11 6.30
CA ALA A 611 -0.70 12.92 6.72
C ALA A 611 -0.30 14.39 6.92
N THR A 612 -1.27 15.30 6.75
CA THR A 612 -1.08 16.72 7.07
C THR A 612 -1.60 17.05 8.45
N ILE A 613 -0.92 17.93 9.18
CA ILE A 613 -1.34 18.36 10.52
C ILE A 613 -1.36 19.88 10.67
N THR A 614 -2.25 20.41 11.50
CA THR A 614 -2.25 21.84 11.85
C THR A 614 -2.77 22.12 13.25
N SER A 615 -2.50 23.33 13.74
CA SER A 615 -3.09 23.85 14.96
C SER A 615 -4.44 24.50 14.67
N LEU A 616 -5.44 24.20 15.49
CA LEU A 616 -6.77 24.78 15.38
C LEU A 616 -6.81 26.17 16.04
N PRO A 617 -7.45 27.15 15.41
CA PRO A 617 -7.61 28.49 15.98
C PRO A 617 -8.66 28.54 17.11
N ASP A 618 -9.63 27.62 17.06
CA ASP A 618 -10.73 27.41 17.99
C ASP A 618 -11.35 26.02 17.72
N TYR A 619 -12.33 25.62 18.53
CA TYR A 619 -13.01 24.33 18.39
C TYR A 619 -14.12 24.33 17.33
N GLU A 620 -14.53 25.49 16.78
CA GLU A 620 -15.73 25.60 15.93
C GLU A 620 -15.49 25.16 14.47
N HIS A 621 -14.25 24.81 14.10
CA HIS A 621 -13.84 24.47 12.73
C HIS A 621 -13.38 23.02 12.57
N ASP A 622 -13.75 22.15 13.51
CA ASP A 622 -13.34 20.74 13.52
C ASP A 622 -13.86 19.99 12.28
N ASP A 623 -15.00 20.42 11.71
CA ASP A 623 -15.61 19.85 10.51
C ASP A 623 -14.76 19.99 9.24
N LEU A 624 -13.72 20.83 9.27
CA LEU A 624 -12.76 20.99 8.19
C LEU A 624 -11.69 19.90 8.15
N PHE A 625 -11.59 19.09 9.20
CA PHE A 625 -10.57 18.06 9.35
C PHE A 625 -11.18 16.67 9.31
N ASP A 626 -10.34 15.71 8.93
CA ASP A 626 -10.75 14.32 8.87
C ASP A 626 -10.62 13.67 10.25
N VAL A 627 -9.55 14.02 10.96
CA VAL A 627 -9.25 13.59 12.32
C VAL A 627 -8.95 14.81 13.20
N ILE A 628 -9.53 14.85 14.39
CA ILE A 628 -9.15 15.76 15.47
C ILE A 628 -8.48 14.96 16.58
N THR A 629 -7.27 15.38 16.98
CA THR A 629 -6.54 14.78 18.10
C THR A 629 -6.49 15.75 19.28
N ASN A 630 -6.95 15.33 20.46
CA ASN A 630 -6.85 16.13 21.69
C ASN A 630 -6.17 15.33 22.81
N SER A 631 -4.89 15.64 23.04
CA SER A 631 -4.03 14.93 23.98
C SER A 631 -3.98 15.57 25.37
N THR A 632 -4.71 16.67 25.61
CA THR A 632 -4.64 17.41 26.89
C THR A 632 -5.48 16.82 28.02
N GLY A 633 -6.30 15.80 27.72
CA GLY A 633 -7.22 15.16 28.66
C GLY A 633 -8.17 16.17 29.33
N THR A 634 -9.06 15.69 30.20
CA THR A 634 -9.76 16.59 31.13
C THR A 634 -9.29 16.42 32.54
N ALA A 635 -9.25 17.52 33.29
CA ALA A 635 -9.29 17.45 34.74
C ALA A 635 -10.57 16.68 35.14
N ALA A 636 -10.43 15.69 36.03
CA ALA A 636 -11.44 14.70 36.45
C ALA A 636 -12.71 15.23 37.14
N TYR A 637 -13.14 16.45 36.81
CA TYR A 637 -14.23 17.18 37.44
C TYR A 637 -15.02 18.03 36.44
N SER A 638 -15.20 17.55 35.21
CA SER A 638 -15.99 18.29 34.21
C SER A 638 -17.50 18.24 34.48
N PHE A 639 -17.98 17.41 35.42
CA PHE A 639 -19.32 17.45 36.05
C PHE A 639 -19.85 18.88 36.31
N PHE A 640 -18.96 19.84 36.61
CA PHE A 640 -19.32 21.17 37.11
C PHE A 640 -18.89 22.34 36.22
N HIS A 641 -18.32 22.07 35.05
CA HIS A 641 -17.69 23.10 34.23
C HIS A 641 -18.40 23.22 32.87
N GLU A 642 -19.29 24.21 32.77
CA GLU A 642 -20.05 24.55 31.55
C GLU A 642 -19.17 24.72 30.30
N GLY A 643 -17.91 25.16 30.48
CA GLY A 643 -16.94 25.29 29.39
C GLY A 643 -16.60 23.96 28.71
N TYR A 644 -16.33 22.90 29.48
CA TYR A 644 -16.00 21.59 28.93
C TYR A 644 -17.20 20.95 28.24
N ILE A 645 -18.40 21.10 28.81
CA ILE A 645 -19.66 20.65 28.19
C ILE A 645 -19.88 21.36 26.84
N THR A 646 -19.56 22.65 26.77
CA THR A 646 -19.68 23.42 25.52
C THR A 646 -18.74 22.87 24.45
N THR A 647 -17.46 22.64 24.77
CA THR A 647 -16.50 22.06 23.81
C THR A 647 -16.88 20.64 23.40
N ALA A 648 -17.30 19.80 24.34
CA ALA A 648 -17.76 18.44 24.07
C ALA A 648 -18.93 18.42 23.06
N ASN A 649 -19.89 19.35 23.20
CA ASN A 649 -20.98 19.50 22.23
C ASN A 649 -20.52 19.95 20.83
N ILE A 650 -19.42 20.70 20.74
CA ILE A 650 -18.85 21.10 19.44
C ILE A 650 -18.20 19.88 18.76
N TYR A 651 -17.45 19.07 19.51
CA TYR A 651 -16.88 17.82 18.99
C TYR A 651 -17.97 16.87 18.52
N ALA A 652 -19.02 16.67 19.33
CA ALA A 652 -20.17 15.87 18.92
C ALA A 652 -20.81 16.42 17.62
N LEU A 653 -20.94 17.75 17.48
CA LEU A 653 -21.48 18.34 16.25
C LEU A 653 -20.60 18.01 15.04
N ALA A 654 -19.28 18.17 15.14
CA ALA A 654 -18.35 17.86 14.05
C ALA A 654 -18.30 16.36 13.72
N ALA A 655 -18.38 15.48 14.73
CA ALA A 655 -18.55 14.04 14.51
C ALA A 655 -19.87 13.71 13.80
N ASN A 656 -20.91 14.51 13.99
CA ASN A 656 -22.20 14.31 13.33
C ASN A 656 -22.29 14.89 11.91
N THR A 657 -21.50 15.91 11.57
CA THR A 657 -21.68 16.67 10.30
C THR A 657 -20.43 16.86 9.45
N GLY A 658 -19.24 16.64 10.01
CA GLY A 658 -17.96 16.78 9.31
C GLY A 658 -17.81 15.77 8.18
N ARG A 659 -16.78 15.97 7.33
CA ARG A 659 -16.45 15.06 6.20
C ARG A 659 -17.67 14.66 5.34
N GLU A 660 -18.48 15.62 4.94
CA GLU A 660 -19.70 15.39 4.14
C GLU A 660 -20.69 14.38 4.76
N GLU A 661 -20.97 14.51 6.06
CA GLU A 661 -21.85 13.61 6.85
C GLU A 661 -21.23 12.24 7.20
N LEU A 662 -20.00 11.93 6.77
CA LEU A 662 -19.24 10.78 7.32
C LEU A 662 -18.87 10.99 8.79
N GLY A 663 -18.66 12.25 9.19
CA GLY A 663 -18.32 12.66 10.54
C GLY A 663 -16.82 12.77 10.78
N THR A 664 -16.39 13.89 11.38
CA THR A 664 -15.01 14.08 11.81
C THR A 664 -14.67 13.16 12.98
N ILE A 665 -13.56 12.44 12.89
CA ILE A 665 -13.15 11.45 13.89
C ILE A 665 -12.38 12.15 15.00
N HIS A 666 -12.85 12.05 16.24
CA HIS A 666 -12.22 12.69 17.39
C HIS A 666 -11.51 11.65 18.26
N VAL A 667 -10.19 11.71 18.31
CA VAL A 667 -9.33 10.87 19.14
C VAL A 667 -8.89 11.69 20.35
N ILE A 668 -9.27 11.25 21.54
CA ILE A 668 -9.10 12.04 22.78
C ILE A 668 -8.42 11.24 23.89
N SER A 669 -7.61 11.91 24.69
CA SER A 669 -7.02 11.30 25.89
C SER A 669 -8.08 11.01 26.96
N VAL A 670 -7.97 9.86 27.64
CA VAL A 670 -8.80 9.53 28.81
C VAL A 670 -8.42 10.31 30.07
N GLY A 671 -7.17 10.78 30.18
CA GLY A 671 -6.61 11.41 31.39
C GLY A 671 -5.52 10.56 32.06
N ASN A 672 -4.89 11.11 33.12
CA ASN A 672 -3.64 10.60 33.72
C ASN A 672 -3.66 10.62 35.28
N GLY A 673 -4.84 10.52 35.89
CA GLY A 673 -5.04 10.66 37.33
C GLY A 673 -5.60 9.44 38.04
N ALA A 674 -5.46 8.22 37.51
CA ALA A 674 -5.91 6.99 38.18
C ALA A 674 -5.35 6.82 39.60
N ALA A 675 -4.14 7.31 39.89
CA ALA A 675 -3.60 7.32 41.26
C ALA A 675 -4.43 8.15 42.27
N ASN A 676 -5.35 8.98 41.79
CA ASN A 676 -6.32 9.75 42.57
C ASN A 676 -7.76 9.25 42.35
N ASP A 677 -7.92 7.99 41.90
CA ASP A 677 -9.19 7.34 41.59
C ASP A 677 -10.03 8.14 40.57
N HIS A 678 -9.37 8.74 39.59
CA HIS A 678 -10.03 9.39 38.46
C HIS A 678 -10.56 8.34 37.47
N SER A 679 -11.75 8.61 36.95
CA SER A 679 -12.44 7.68 36.07
C SER A 679 -13.10 8.41 34.90
N THR A 680 -13.24 7.72 33.77
CA THR A 680 -13.78 8.29 32.52
C THR A 680 -15.22 8.78 32.67
N GLU A 681 -15.97 8.19 33.61
CA GLU A 681 -17.37 8.51 33.92
C GLU A 681 -17.51 9.95 34.45
N ALA A 682 -16.43 10.57 34.94
CA ALA A 682 -16.39 11.95 35.40
C ALA A 682 -16.14 12.99 34.28
N SER A 683 -15.91 12.53 33.05
CA SER A 683 -15.50 13.36 31.92
C SER A 683 -16.65 13.68 30.97
N ALA A 684 -16.86 14.97 30.67
CA ALA A 684 -17.82 15.39 29.65
C ALA A 684 -17.44 14.92 28.24
N PHE A 685 -16.16 14.60 27.98
CA PHE A 685 -15.71 14.11 26.68
C PHE A 685 -15.73 12.58 26.61
N ASN A 686 -15.28 11.89 27.66
CA ASN A 686 -15.17 10.42 27.59
C ASN A 686 -16.54 9.71 27.69
N ASN A 687 -17.59 10.43 28.12
CA ASN A 687 -18.98 9.96 28.08
C ASN A 687 -19.74 10.31 26.79
N LEU A 688 -19.10 10.96 25.81
CA LEU A 688 -19.67 11.11 24.47
C LEU A 688 -19.35 9.88 23.63
N PHE A 689 -20.37 9.27 23.06
CA PHE A 689 -20.20 8.06 22.26
C PHE A 689 -19.56 8.37 20.90
N GLU A 690 -19.72 9.60 20.40
CA GLU A 690 -19.10 10.07 19.16
C GLU A 690 -17.57 10.17 19.23
N LEU A 691 -17.00 10.27 20.43
CA LEU A 691 -15.57 10.45 20.63
C LEU A 691 -14.89 9.11 20.92
N MET A 692 -13.59 9.04 20.67
CA MET A 692 -12.76 7.85 20.88
C MET A 692 -11.74 8.09 22.00
N PRO A 693 -12.05 7.73 23.26
CA PRO A 693 -11.13 7.85 24.37
C PRO A 693 -10.01 6.81 24.32
N VAL A 694 -8.76 7.29 24.43
CA VAL A 694 -7.54 6.49 24.32
C VAL A 694 -6.83 6.34 25.66
N GLY A 695 -6.62 5.09 26.07
CA GLY A 695 -5.81 4.72 27.24
C GLY A 695 -4.33 4.49 26.93
N LEU A 696 -3.53 4.43 27.99
CA LEU A 696 -2.09 4.16 27.95
C LEU A 696 -1.80 2.65 28.06
N ILE A 697 -0.85 2.17 27.26
CA ILE A 697 -0.11 0.94 27.55
C ILE A 697 1.37 1.26 27.76
N ASP A 698 1.90 0.72 28.84
CA ASP A 698 3.28 0.91 29.28
C ASP A 698 4.21 -0.18 28.69
N SER A 699 5.53 -0.03 28.87
CA SER A 699 6.50 -0.98 28.31
C SER A 699 6.42 -2.43 28.85
N GLY A 700 5.71 -2.64 29.96
CA GLY A 700 5.42 -3.95 30.54
C GLY A 700 4.05 -4.51 30.16
N GLY A 701 3.23 -3.76 29.42
CA GLY A 701 1.87 -4.14 29.05
C GLY A 701 0.80 -3.71 30.07
N SER A 702 1.14 -2.84 31.04
CA SER A 702 0.22 -2.33 32.05
C SER A 702 -0.36 -0.96 31.67
N THR A 703 -1.36 -0.46 32.40
CA THR A 703 -2.01 0.86 32.15
C THR A 703 -1.34 2.04 32.83
N GLY A 704 -0.46 1.80 33.81
CA GLY A 704 0.32 2.84 34.47
C GLY A 704 -0.54 3.77 35.34
N PHE A 705 -0.73 5.00 34.88
CA PHE A 705 -1.43 6.06 35.64
C PHE A 705 -2.60 6.68 34.86
N THR A 706 -2.97 6.09 33.72
CA THR A 706 -4.09 6.55 32.88
C THR A 706 -5.43 6.35 33.56
N ASP A 707 -6.38 7.25 33.34
CA ASP A 707 -7.75 7.09 33.84
C ASP A 707 -8.41 5.85 33.21
N PHE A 708 -9.30 5.20 33.94
CA PHE A 708 -10.00 3.97 33.55
C PHE A 708 -11.52 4.15 33.61
N GLY A 709 -12.27 3.25 33.01
CA GLY A 709 -13.73 3.21 33.09
C GLY A 709 -14.39 2.66 31.83
N SER A 710 -15.72 2.51 31.87
CA SER A 710 -16.49 1.94 30.75
C SER A 710 -16.52 2.81 29.49
N GLY A 711 -15.99 4.04 29.58
CA GLY A 711 -15.81 4.95 28.46
C GLY A 711 -14.51 4.77 27.67
N VAL A 712 -13.52 4.00 28.15
CA VAL A 712 -12.29 3.75 27.36
C VAL A 712 -12.64 2.99 26.08
N HIS A 713 -12.17 3.47 24.92
CA HIS A 713 -12.41 2.78 23.64
C HIS A 713 -11.28 1.81 23.31
N ILE A 714 -10.05 2.30 23.30
CA ILE A 714 -8.86 1.55 22.92
C ILE A 714 -7.63 2.08 23.66
N SER A 715 -6.59 1.27 23.81
CA SER A 715 -5.33 1.70 24.40
C SER A 715 -4.16 1.50 23.42
N ALA A 716 -3.13 2.35 23.54
CA ALA A 716 -1.96 2.26 22.68
C ALA A 716 -0.64 2.38 23.47
N PRO A 717 0.42 1.65 23.07
CA PRO A 717 1.68 1.64 23.78
C PRO A 717 2.52 2.90 23.52
N VAL A 718 3.15 3.41 24.58
CA VAL A 718 4.26 4.39 24.47
C VAL A 718 5.43 3.94 25.33
N SER A 719 6.49 3.42 24.72
CA SER A 719 7.54 2.69 25.44
C SER A 719 8.93 3.36 25.31
N THR A 720 9.58 3.66 26.44
CA THR A 720 11.03 3.98 26.56
C THR A 720 11.55 3.53 27.95
N LEU A 721 12.88 3.42 28.12
CA LEU A 721 13.57 2.80 29.28
C LEU A 721 13.46 3.53 30.63
N GLU A 722 12.92 4.74 30.68
CA GLU A 722 12.90 5.52 31.93
C GLU A 722 11.66 5.21 32.79
N GLN A 723 11.76 5.54 34.08
CA GLN A 723 10.65 5.51 35.04
C GLN A 723 9.46 6.33 34.49
N GLY A 724 8.52 5.65 33.83
CA GLY A 724 7.38 6.23 33.12
C GLY A 724 7.50 5.99 31.61
N SER A 725 6.71 5.05 31.11
CA SER A 725 6.58 4.69 29.70
C SER A 725 6.22 5.93 28.85
N ARG A 726 7.12 6.33 27.95
CA ARG A 726 7.05 7.54 27.11
C ARG A 726 7.52 7.22 25.69
N ALA A 727 6.97 7.88 24.67
CA ALA A 727 7.46 7.86 23.31
C ALA A 727 8.48 8.98 23.08
N ILE A 728 9.52 8.73 22.28
CA ILE A 728 10.43 9.78 21.78
C ILE A 728 9.66 10.59 20.74
N THR A 729 9.77 11.92 20.81
CA THR A 729 9.09 12.83 19.89
C THR A 729 9.79 14.18 19.79
N LEU A 730 9.22 15.11 19.02
CA LEU A 730 9.73 16.44 18.74
C LEU A 730 9.50 17.41 19.90
N ASP A 731 10.45 18.32 20.12
CA ASP A 731 10.32 19.50 20.98
C ASP A 731 10.24 20.75 20.09
N ARG A 732 10.08 21.94 20.68
CA ARG A 732 10.18 23.21 19.96
C ARG A 732 11.64 23.53 19.62
N VAL A 733 11.86 24.17 18.47
CA VAL A 733 13.21 24.52 18.02
C VAL A 733 13.84 25.62 18.89
N GLY A 734 15.10 25.43 19.29
CA GLY A 734 15.95 26.45 19.93
C GLY A 734 15.64 26.76 21.41
N ASP A 735 15.83 28.02 21.85
CA ASP A 735 15.65 28.45 23.27
C ASP A 735 14.20 28.30 23.80
N LEU A 736 13.26 27.84 22.98
CA LEU A 736 11.85 27.64 23.32
C LEU A 736 11.52 26.20 23.74
N GLY A 737 12.44 25.24 23.57
CA GLY A 737 12.30 23.84 23.99
C GLY A 737 12.57 23.61 25.48
N LEU A 738 12.16 22.46 26.02
CA LEU A 738 12.28 22.07 27.43
C LEU A 738 13.73 22.10 27.94
N VAL A 739 14.71 21.89 27.07
CA VAL A 739 16.14 21.87 27.42
C VAL A 739 16.65 23.26 27.86
N SER A 740 15.98 24.35 27.47
CA SER A 740 16.36 25.71 27.90
C SER A 740 15.78 26.13 29.27
N ILE A 741 14.76 25.41 29.78
CA ILE A 741 13.97 25.78 30.96
C ILE A 741 14.22 24.76 32.08
N ALA A 742 15.44 24.73 32.62
CA ALA A 742 15.79 23.92 33.77
C ALA A 742 14.93 24.27 35.01
N GLY A 743 13.83 23.54 35.20
CA GLY A 743 12.92 23.71 36.32
C GLY A 743 11.80 22.67 36.40
N ASN A 744 12.11 21.45 36.84
CA ASN A 744 11.23 20.41 37.39
C ASN A 744 9.72 20.51 37.00
N VAL A 745 9.34 19.94 35.86
CA VAL A 745 7.97 19.48 35.63
C VAL A 745 7.96 17.95 35.77
N PRO A 746 7.22 17.36 36.74
CA PRO A 746 7.29 15.91 37.02
C PRO A 746 6.90 15.00 35.85
N GLU A 747 6.08 15.50 34.93
CA GLU A 747 5.55 14.75 33.79
C GLU A 747 6.49 14.79 32.57
N HIS A 748 7.57 15.58 32.56
CA HIS A 748 8.40 15.80 31.35
C HIS A 748 9.89 15.92 31.67
N ARG A 749 10.72 15.12 31.00
CA ARG A 749 12.18 15.12 31.16
C ARG A 749 12.85 15.68 29.92
N SER A 750 13.84 16.55 30.11
CA SER A 750 14.75 16.97 29.04
C SER A 750 15.42 15.73 28.45
N PHE A 751 15.29 15.55 27.14
CA PHE A 751 16.03 14.53 26.41
C PHE A 751 17.48 15.02 26.30
N ASP A 752 18.41 14.31 26.94
CA ASP A 752 19.85 14.48 26.69
C ASP A 752 20.32 13.24 25.91
N PRO A 753 20.59 13.36 24.60
CA PRO A 753 21.06 12.25 23.78
C PRO A 753 22.34 11.59 24.32
N VAL A 754 23.16 12.30 25.10
CA VAL A 754 24.41 11.76 25.65
C VAL A 754 24.16 10.89 26.89
N ASP A 755 23.14 11.19 27.69
CA ASP A 755 22.72 10.36 28.83
C ASP A 755 21.92 9.12 28.38
N PHE A 756 21.20 9.22 27.25
CA PHE A 756 20.45 8.11 26.66
C PHE A 756 21.27 7.22 25.72
N PHE A 757 22.30 7.76 25.03
CA PHE A 757 22.97 7.08 23.92
C PHE A 757 24.52 7.18 23.93
N PRO A 758 25.22 6.41 24.78
CA PRO A 758 26.70 6.36 24.78
C PRO A 758 27.34 5.78 23.50
N HIS A 759 26.55 5.40 22.49
CA HIS A 759 26.98 4.78 21.24
C HIS A 759 26.34 5.42 19.98
N PHE A 760 25.71 6.60 20.09
CA PHE A 760 25.10 7.29 18.92
C PHE A 760 26.12 7.56 17.80
N GLU A 761 27.35 7.92 18.18
CA GLU A 761 28.46 8.13 17.24
C GLU A 761 28.98 6.82 16.59
N ASP A 762 28.71 5.66 17.19
CA ASP A 762 29.14 4.35 16.65
C ASP A 762 28.31 3.91 15.44
N LEU A 763 27.15 4.54 15.21
CA LEU A 763 26.32 4.38 14.00
C LEU A 763 26.75 5.33 12.86
N GLY A 764 27.81 6.11 13.04
CA GLY A 764 28.35 7.01 12.00
C GLY A 764 27.71 8.39 11.95
N PHE A 765 26.71 8.67 12.79
CA PHE A 765 26.03 9.97 12.86
C PHE A 765 26.65 10.86 13.93
N LYS A 766 26.97 12.11 13.58
CA LYS A 766 27.21 13.17 14.57
C LYS A 766 25.98 14.05 14.61
N LEU A 767 25.47 14.30 15.81
CA LEU A 767 24.35 15.22 16.03
C LEU A 767 24.60 16.61 15.42
N SER A 768 25.87 17.05 15.40
CA SER A 768 26.30 18.32 14.79
C SER A 768 26.18 18.38 13.27
N ASP A 769 26.16 17.23 12.59
CA ASP A 769 26.20 17.14 11.13
C ASP A 769 24.77 17.21 10.53
N LEU A 770 23.73 17.10 11.37
CA LEU A 770 22.31 17.20 11.02
C LEU A 770 21.72 18.60 11.22
N GLY A 771 22.48 19.56 11.77
CA GLY A 771 22.01 20.93 12.00
C GLY A 771 20.95 21.09 13.10
N LEU A 772 20.72 20.05 13.91
CA LEU A 772 19.73 20.02 15.01
C LEU A 772 20.44 20.17 16.36
N ASP A 773 19.81 20.90 17.29
CA ASP A 773 20.27 20.94 18.69
C ASP A 773 19.61 19.80 19.46
N THR A 774 20.32 19.24 20.44
CA THR A 774 19.78 18.24 21.41
C THR A 774 18.47 18.68 22.07
N GLY A 775 18.18 19.99 22.07
CA GLY A 775 16.97 20.59 22.62
C GLY A 775 15.71 20.53 21.74
N ASP A 776 15.81 20.02 20.51
CA ASP A 776 14.69 19.96 19.56
C ASP A 776 13.91 18.63 19.66
N PHE A 777 14.25 17.74 20.60
CA PHE A 777 13.58 16.46 20.84
C PHE A 777 13.24 16.27 22.32
N THR A 778 12.20 15.48 22.60
CA THR A 778 11.69 15.23 23.95
C THR A 778 11.06 13.84 24.06
N THR A 779 10.46 13.55 25.21
CA THR A 779 9.67 12.34 25.44
C THR A 779 8.27 12.69 25.95
N LEU A 780 7.25 12.01 25.42
CA LEU A 780 5.84 12.20 25.80
C LEU A 780 5.25 10.89 26.31
N GLY A 781 4.68 10.90 27.51
CA GLY A 781 4.04 9.73 28.14
C GLY A 781 2.61 10.02 28.56
N GLY A 782 2.00 9.08 29.29
CA GLY A 782 0.58 9.18 29.65
C GLY A 782 -0.32 8.89 28.45
N SER A 783 -1.64 8.95 28.65
CA SER A 783 -2.62 8.87 27.55
C SER A 783 -2.42 9.99 26.51
N SER A 784 -1.75 11.09 26.87
CA SER A 784 -1.30 12.15 25.96
C SER A 784 -0.28 11.69 24.92
N GLY A 785 0.54 10.68 25.24
CA GLY A 785 1.44 10.03 24.28
C GLY A 785 0.75 8.97 23.44
N SER A 786 -0.25 8.27 23.99
CA SER A 786 -1.00 7.21 23.29
C SER A 786 -2.07 7.74 22.33
N THR A 787 -2.70 8.88 22.65
CA THR A 787 -3.70 9.55 21.80
C THR A 787 -3.18 9.83 20.38
N PRO A 788 -2.00 10.46 20.19
CA PRO A 788 -1.45 10.66 18.85
C PRO A 788 -1.09 9.36 18.13
N VAL A 789 -0.75 8.30 18.87
CA VAL A 789 -0.49 6.98 18.26
C VAL A 789 -1.75 6.45 17.58
N VAL A 790 -2.90 6.54 18.25
CA VAL A 790 -4.20 6.16 17.68
C VAL A 790 -4.61 7.11 16.55
N ALA A 791 -4.39 8.42 16.70
CA ALA A 791 -4.72 9.40 15.65
C ALA A 791 -3.95 9.13 14.34
N GLY A 792 -2.65 8.78 14.43
CA GLY A 792 -1.87 8.36 13.28
C GLY A 792 -2.39 7.06 12.66
N ALA A 793 -2.76 6.08 13.48
CA ALA A 793 -3.35 4.82 12.99
C ALA A 793 -4.69 5.03 12.27
N VAL A 794 -5.54 5.92 12.78
CA VAL A 794 -6.79 6.31 12.11
C VAL A 794 -6.51 6.90 10.73
N ALA A 795 -5.46 7.71 10.58
CA ALA A 795 -5.10 8.24 9.26
C ALA A 795 -4.73 7.13 8.26
N LEU A 796 -4.00 6.10 8.71
CA LEU A 796 -3.68 4.93 7.88
C LEU A 796 -4.94 4.13 7.51
N VAL A 797 -5.86 3.92 8.46
CA VAL A 797 -7.15 3.26 8.23
C VAL A 797 -7.99 4.01 7.19
N LEU A 798 -8.04 5.35 7.27
CA LEU A 798 -8.77 6.18 6.31
C LEU A 798 -8.18 6.09 4.90
N GLU A 799 -6.85 6.15 4.76
CA GLU A 799 -6.17 6.01 3.48
C GLU A 799 -6.42 4.61 2.88
N ALA A 800 -6.31 3.55 3.68
CA ALA A 800 -6.43 2.16 3.24
C ALA A 800 -7.81 1.77 2.71
N SER A 801 -8.86 2.46 3.19
CA SER A 801 -10.24 2.18 2.74
C SER A 801 -10.49 2.40 1.24
N GLY A 802 -9.56 3.06 0.52
CA GLY A 802 -9.61 3.23 -0.94
C GLY A 802 -10.71 4.17 -1.46
N ASN A 803 -11.67 4.53 -0.61
CA ASN A 803 -12.71 5.51 -0.89
C ASN A 803 -12.14 6.93 -0.72
N ASN A 804 -12.60 7.88 -1.54
CA ASN A 804 -12.12 9.24 -1.40
C ASN A 804 -12.50 9.75 0.00
N ILE A 805 -11.50 10.14 0.79
CA ILE A 805 -11.68 10.67 2.16
C ILE A 805 -12.72 11.81 2.19
N PHE A 806 -12.95 12.46 1.03
CA PHE A 806 -13.85 13.58 0.79
C PHE A 806 -15.15 13.27 0.03
N ASP A 807 -15.44 12.02 -0.34
CA ASP A 807 -16.74 11.68 -0.92
C ASP A 807 -17.59 10.86 0.05
N SER A 808 -18.91 10.89 -0.16
CA SER A 808 -19.89 10.23 0.73
C SER A 808 -19.81 8.70 0.74
N THR A 809 -18.81 8.07 0.11
CA THR A 809 -18.61 6.61 0.11
C THR A 809 -17.51 6.16 1.08
N GLY A 810 -16.77 7.09 1.69
CA GLY A 810 -15.75 6.79 2.69
C GLY A 810 -16.27 6.21 4.00
N LEU A 811 -15.34 5.79 4.87
CA LEU A 811 -15.66 5.34 6.23
C LEU A 811 -16.24 6.48 7.06
N GLY A 812 -17.39 6.21 7.69
CA GLY A 812 -17.95 7.04 8.73
C GLY A 812 -17.21 6.90 10.06
N TRP A 813 -17.45 7.83 10.99
CA TRP A 813 -16.74 7.83 12.27
C TRP A 813 -17.01 6.57 13.11
N ARG A 814 -18.18 5.94 12.96
CA ARG A 814 -18.55 4.70 13.65
C ARG A 814 -17.83 3.50 13.07
N ASP A 815 -17.70 3.44 11.74
CA ASP A 815 -16.91 2.40 11.06
C ASP A 815 -15.49 2.35 11.62
N VAL A 816 -14.85 3.51 11.80
CA VAL A 816 -13.49 3.56 12.34
C VAL A 816 -13.44 3.13 13.82
N GLN A 817 -14.42 3.50 14.64
CA GLN A 817 -14.50 3.00 16.01
C GLN A 817 -14.65 1.48 16.06
N GLU A 818 -15.51 0.93 15.20
CA GLU A 818 -15.79 -0.49 15.10
C GLU A 818 -14.59 -1.29 14.59
N ILE A 819 -13.95 -0.84 13.50
CA ILE A 819 -12.72 -1.44 12.96
C ILE A 819 -11.64 -1.52 14.05
N LEU A 820 -11.43 -0.44 14.81
CA LEU A 820 -10.43 -0.43 15.87
C LEU A 820 -10.82 -1.32 17.06
N ALA A 821 -12.11 -1.44 17.38
CA ALA A 821 -12.59 -2.34 18.42
C ALA A 821 -12.40 -3.82 18.03
N LEU A 822 -12.76 -4.17 16.79
CA LEU A 822 -12.65 -5.53 16.25
C LEU A 822 -11.20 -5.96 15.99
N SER A 823 -10.29 -5.01 15.77
CA SER A 823 -8.87 -5.32 15.51
C SER A 823 -7.97 -5.20 16.74
N ALA A 824 -8.50 -4.73 17.87
CA ALA A 824 -7.71 -4.58 19.09
C ALA A 824 -7.23 -5.94 19.62
N ARG A 825 -5.99 -5.98 20.10
CA ARG A 825 -5.37 -7.17 20.70
C ARG A 825 -5.48 -7.14 22.21
N HIS A 826 -5.79 -8.29 22.79
CA HIS A 826 -5.77 -8.51 24.22
C HIS A 826 -4.37 -8.27 24.82
N ILE A 827 -4.32 -7.55 25.95
CA ILE A 827 -3.09 -7.29 26.70
C ILE A 827 -3.39 -7.16 28.20
N GLY A 828 -2.39 -7.36 29.05
CA GLY A 828 -2.57 -7.31 30.50
C GLY A 828 -2.86 -8.70 31.07
N SER A 829 -3.78 -8.78 32.04
CA SER A 829 -4.17 -10.05 32.65
C SER A 829 -4.95 -10.96 31.71
N ASP A 830 -4.77 -12.28 31.83
CA ASP A 830 -5.61 -13.25 31.14
C ASP A 830 -7.11 -13.03 31.47
N ILE A 831 -7.98 -13.25 30.49
CA ILE A 831 -9.44 -13.12 30.64
C ILE A 831 -9.96 -13.97 31.80
N GLY A 832 -10.64 -13.32 32.76
CA GLY A 832 -11.19 -13.96 33.95
C GLY A 832 -10.17 -14.35 35.02
N ALA A 833 -8.88 -13.97 34.87
CA ALA A 833 -7.86 -14.15 35.89
C ALA A 833 -7.85 -13.01 36.94
N GLU A 834 -7.10 -13.21 38.03
CA GLU A 834 -6.77 -12.12 38.95
C GLU A 834 -5.78 -11.15 38.29
N GLN A 835 -5.86 -9.87 38.65
CA GLN A 835 -5.04 -8.81 38.07
C GLN A 835 -3.54 -9.10 38.26
N LEU A 836 -2.79 -9.05 37.16
CA LEU A 836 -1.34 -9.28 37.09
C LEU A 836 -0.54 -8.09 37.62
N PHE A 837 -1.04 -6.88 37.36
CA PHE A 837 -0.40 -5.63 37.72
C PHE A 837 -1.14 -4.90 38.84
N SER A 838 -0.42 -4.08 39.61
CA SER A 838 -1.01 -3.33 40.74
C SER A 838 -1.85 -2.13 40.31
N ASP A 839 -1.65 -1.69 39.08
CA ASP A 839 -2.24 -0.55 38.38
C ASP A 839 -3.33 -0.98 37.38
N GLU A 840 -3.56 -2.28 37.22
CA GLU A 840 -4.72 -2.83 36.54
C GLU A 840 -5.87 -2.93 37.57
N HIS A 841 -6.89 -2.08 37.43
CA HIS A 841 -7.95 -1.95 38.44
C HIS A 841 -9.08 -2.96 38.21
N HIS A 842 -9.34 -3.30 36.95
CA HIS A 842 -10.42 -4.16 36.49
C HIS A 842 -9.87 -5.29 35.60
N GLY A 843 -10.42 -6.49 35.80
CA GLY A 843 -10.10 -7.63 34.94
C GLY A 843 -10.87 -7.58 33.62
N TRP A 844 -10.38 -8.35 32.66
CA TRP A 844 -11.03 -8.57 31.38
C TRP A 844 -12.30 -9.41 31.50
N SER A 845 -13.28 -9.06 30.67
CA SER A 845 -14.52 -9.83 30.49
C SER A 845 -14.83 -10.00 29.01
N VAL A 846 -15.64 -11.01 28.69
CA VAL A 846 -16.18 -11.24 27.34
C VAL A 846 -17.68 -10.99 27.39
N ASN A 847 -18.18 -10.22 26.44
CA ASN A 847 -19.58 -9.84 26.36
C ASN A 847 -20.45 -10.91 25.66
N GLY A 848 -21.72 -10.60 25.41
CA GLY A 848 -22.72 -11.49 24.82
C GLY A 848 -22.77 -11.51 23.30
N ALA A 849 -21.90 -10.77 22.60
CA ALA A 849 -21.84 -10.81 21.13
C ALA A 849 -21.51 -12.25 20.64
N ASP A 850 -21.89 -12.57 19.41
CA ASP A 850 -21.69 -13.93 18.84
C ASP A 850 -20.93 -13.94 17.50
N ASN A 851 -20.52 -12.76 17.03
CA ASN A 851 -19.90 -12.54 15.73
C ASN A 851 -18.38 -12.29 15.78
N PHE A 852 -17.72 -12.36 16.94
CA PHE A 852 -16.28 -12.10 17.09
C PHE A 852 -15.50 -13.34 17.58
N ASN A 853 -14.52 -13.84 16.81
CA ASN A 853 -13.71 -15.05 17.12
C ASN A 853 -14.54 -16.29 17.54
N GLY A 854 -15.78 -16.40 17.07
CA GLY A 854 -16.71 -17.47 17.43
C GLY A 854 -17.28 -17.37 18.86
N GLY A 855 -17.18 -16.19 19.48
CA GLY A 855 -17.73 -15.81 20.78
C GLY A 855 -18.02 -14.29 20.87
N GLY A 856 -17.97 -13.72 22.08
CA GLY A 856 -18.18 -12.29 22.32
C GLY A 856 -16.89 -11.47 22.30
N MET A 857 -17.02 -10.15 22.26
CA MET A 857 -15.91 -9.22 22.31
C MET A 857 -15.32 -9.15 23.72
N HIS A 858 -13.98 -9.09 23.81
CA HIS A 858 -13.30 -8.82 25.07
C HIS A 858 -13.26 -7.31 25.36
N PHE A 859 -13.48 -6.95 26.62
CA PHE A 859 -13.39 -5.56 27.07
C PHE A 859 -12.86 -5.50 28.50
N SER A 860 -12.09 -4.45 28.78
CA SER A 860 -11.65 -4.06 30.12
C SER A 860 -11.83 -2.55 30.31
N PRO A 861 -12.37 -2.07 31.43
CA PRO A 861 -12.36 -0.65 31.77
C PRO A 861 -10.95 -0.01 31.78
N ASP A 862 -9.90 -0.80 31.93
CA ASP A 862 -8.51 -0.32 31.92
C ASP A 862 -7.96 -0.19 30.48
N TYR A 863 -8.35 -1.08 29.57
CA TYR A 863 -7.77 -1.18 28.21
C TYR A 863 -8.75 -0.87 27.07
N GLY A 864 -10.03 -0.64 27.37
CA GLY A 864 -11.10 -0.61 26.38
C GLY A 864 -11.26 -1.98 25.71
N PHE A 865 -11.39 -2.00 24.39
CA PHE A 865 -11.33 -3.23 23.60
C PHE A 865 -9.94 -3.86 23.58
N GLY A 866 -8.87 -3.10 23.84
CA GLY A 866 -7.51 -3.63 23.96
C GLY A 866 -6.44 -2.74 23.35
N MET A 867 -5.30 -3.36 23.06
CA MET A 867 -4.17 -2.70 22.44
C MET A 867 -4.38 -2.52 20.95
N LEU A 868 -4.14 -1.32 20.44
CA LEU A 868 -4.11 -1.02 19.02
C LEU A 868 -3.22 -2.00 18.22
N ASP A 869 -3.78 -2.57 17.15
CA ASP A 869 -3.07 -3.27 16.08
C ASP A 869 -3.37 -2.59 14.74
N VAL A 870 -2.39 -1.86 14.22
CA VAL A 870 -2.53 -1.07 12.99
C VAL A 870 -2.65 -1.97 11.77
N HIS A 871 -1.91 -3.08 11.72
CA HIS A 871 -1.99 -4.00 10.59
C HIS A 871 -3.37 -4.65 10.49
N ALA A 872 -3.90 -5.18 11.60
CA ALA A 872 -5.24 -5.76 11.62
C ALA A 872 -6.32 -4.72 11.26
N ALA A 873 -6.24 -3.51 11.80
CA ALA A 873 -7.17 -2.42 11.50
C ALA A 873 -7.16 -2.04 10.01
N VAL A 874 -5.96 -1.89 9.41
CA VAL A 874 -5.80 -1.53 7.99
C VAL A 874 -6.33 -2.63 7.08
N ARG A 875 -5.99 -3.90 7.33
CA ARG A 875 -6.49 -5.02 6.52
C ARG A 875 -8.01 -5.19 6.63
N LEU A 876 -8.58 -4.87 7.79
CA LEU A 876 -10.04 -4.85 7.94
C LEU A 876 -10.67 -3.70 7.14
N ALA A 877 -10.06 -2.51 7.17
CA ALA A 877 -10.52 -1.33 6.43
C ALA A 877 -10.53 -1.52 4.90
N GLU A 878 -9.52 -2.21 4.34
CA GLU A 878 -9.43 -2.53 2.90
C GLU A 878 -10.62 -3.36 2.38
N THR A 879 -11.27 -4.11 3.26
CA THR A 879 -12.38 -5.01 2.93
C THR A 879 -13.72 -4.54 3.48
N TRP A 880 -13.76 -3.35 4.10
CA TRP A 880 -14.95 -2.82 4.75
C TRP A 880 -15.98 -2.35 3.72
N THR A 881 -17.19 -2.91 3.78
CA THR A 881 -18.27 -2.61 2.81
C THR A 881 -19.48 -1.91 3.41
N LEU A 882 -19.58 -1.89 4.74
CA LEU A 882 -20.66 -1.19 5.45
C LEU A 882 -20.26 0.26 5.67
N GLN A 883 -21.24 1.13 5.87
CA GLN A 883 -20.99 2.53 6.19
C GLN A 883 -21.86 2.93 7.37
N HIS A 884 -21.24 3.19 8.51
CA HIS A 884 -21.85 3.57 9.76
C HIS A 884 -21.52 5.04 10.09
N THR A 885 -22.55 5.88 10.06
CA THR A 885 -22.50 7.32 10.31
C THR A 885 -23.56 7.72 11.34
N SER A 886 -23.63 9.00 11.66
CA SER A 886 -24.73 9.53 12.47
C SER A 886 -26.08 9.49 11.75
N THR A 887 -26.09 9.40 10.42
CA THR A 887 -27.33 9.44 9.62
C THR A 887 -28.12 8.13 9.71
N ASN A 888 -27.44 7.00 9.91
CA ASN A 888 -28.06 5.68 10.04
C ASN A 888 -28.02 5.10 11.47
N LEU A 889 -27.43 5.82 12.43
CA LEU A 889 -27.51 5.47 13.85
C LEU A 889 -28.96 5.34 14.33
N ILE A 890 -29.25 4.23 14.99
CA ILE A 890 -30.52 3.98 15.67
C ILE A 890 -30.36 4.22 17.16
N ILE A 891 -31.28 4.98 17.76
CA ILE A 891 -31.35 5.23 19.19
C ILE A 891 -32.74 4.86 19.69
N GLU A 892 -32.81 3.95 20.66
CA GLU A 892 -34.04 3.59 21.37
C GLU A 892 -33.86 3.84 22.87
N ASP A 893 -34.80 4.57 23.48
CA ASP A 893 -34.70 4.96 24.88
C ASP A 893 -35.83 4.38 25.75
N ILE A 894 -35.48 4.01 26.98
CA ILE A 894 -36.47 3.63 27.99
C ILE A 894 -36.15 4.34 29.30
N THR A 895 -37.08 5.18 29.76
CA THR A 895 -37.03 5.81 31.08
C THR A 895 -37.72 4.97 32.14
N VAL A 896 -37.01 4.67 33.21
CA VAL A 896 -37.55 4.17 34.48
C VAL A 896 -37.53 5.29 35.53
N SER A 897 -38.51 5.34 36.41
CA SER A 897 -38.55 6.30 37.51
C SER A 897 -39.00 5.63 38.80
N THR A 898 -38.31 5.93 39.89
CA THR A 898 -38.64 5.40 41.22
C THR A 898 -38.33 6.43 42.31
N ALA A 899 -38.91 6.22 43.49
CA ALA A 899 -38.58 6.96 44.70
C ALA A 899 -37.87 6.06 45.73
N ASP A 900 -37.28 4.95 45.28
CA ASP A 900 -36.53 4.04 46.13
C ASP A 900 -35.34 4.77 46.76
N VAL A 901 -35.11 4.46 48.03
CA VAL A 901 -34.09 5.10 48.85
C VAL A 901 -32.80 4.32 48.69
N ILE A 902 -31.72 5.04 48.39
CA ILE A 902 -30.36 4.51 48.31
C ILE A 902 -29.73 4.66 49.70
N THR A 903 -29.22 3.56 50.26
CA THR A 903 -28.52 3.54 51.55
C THR A 903 -27.48 2.44 51.56
N TYR A 904 -26.38 2.66 52.28
CA TYR A 904 -25.31 1.69 52.48
C TYR A 904 -25.81 0.25 52.73
N GLY A 905 -25.23 -0.69 51.98
CA GLY A 905 -25.42 -2.13 52.16
C GLY A 905 -26.75 -2.69 51.64
N THR A 906 -27.55 -1.90 50.90
CA THR A 906 -28.75 -2.38 50.19
C THR A 906 -28.76 -1.85 48.76
N ALA A 907 -28.62 -2.74 47.79
CA ALA A 907 -28.71 -2.41 46.37
C ALA A 907 -30.15 -2.03 45.97
N VAL A 908 -30.29 -0.98 45.15
CA VAL A 908 -31.52 -0.67 44.42
C VAL A 908 -31.39 -1.27 43.02
N GLU A 909 -32.27 -2.22 42.68
CA GLU A 909 -32.30 -2.84 41.35
C GLU A 909 -33.55 -2.38 40.58
N LEU A 910 -33.33 -1.81 39.39
CA LEU A 910 -34.35 -1.42 38.44
C LEU A 910 -34.27 -2.30 37.21
N SER A 911 -35.41 -2.68 36.65
CA SER A 911 -35.46 -3.45 35.42
C SER A 911 -36.09 -2.65 34.29
N VAL A 912 -35.48 -2.73 33.11
CA VAL A 912 -35.91 -2.09 31.87
C VAL A 912 -36.10 -3.20 30.83
N ASP A 913 -37.30 -3.33 30.27
CA ASP A 913 -37.64 -4.38 29.30
C ASP A 913 -37.64 -3.81 27.88
N MET A 914 -36.56 -4.06 27.15
CA MET A 914 -36.36 -3.58 25.79
C MET A 914 -37.04 -4.51 24.78
N THR A 915 -38.15 -4.05 24.23
CA THR A 915 -39.00 -4.79 23.28
C THR A 915 -39.27 -4.05 21.98
N GLY A 916 -38.70 -2.84 21.82
CA GLY A 916 -39.00 -1.92 20.71
C GLY A 916 -38.48 -2.42 19.36
N ASN A 917 -37.21 -2.79 19.32
CA ASN A 917 -36.51 -3.21 18.11
C ASN A 917 -35.73 -4.51 18.37
N PRO A 918 -36.20 -5.66 17.86
CA PRO A 918 -35.55 -6.95 18.11
C PRO A 918 -34.24 -7.13 17.34
N ASP A 919 -33.98 -6.29 16.34
CA ASP A 919 -32.84 -6.42 15.43
C ASP A 919 -31.79 -5.33 15.68
N LEU A 920 -31.88 -4.59 16.80
CA LEU A 920 -30.89 -3.56 17.16
C LEU A 920 -29.66 -4.22 17.81
N GLU A 921 -28.57 -4.26 17.06
CA GLU A 921 -27.22 -4.59 17.51
C GLU A 921 -26.58 -3.33 18.11
N LEU A 922 -25.95 -3.47 19.27
CA LEU A 922 -25.45 -2.35 20.05
C LEU A 922 -24.03 -1.95 19.67
N ASP A 923 -23.77 -0.65 19.56
CA ASP A 923 -22.43 -0.10 19.67
C ASP A 923 -22.17 0.27 21.14
N VAL A 924 -23.11 1.03 21.72
CA VAL A 924 -22.94 1.71 23.02
C VAL A 924 -24.28 1.79 23.74
N VAL A 925 -24.24 1.69 25.08
CA VAL A 925 -25.38 2.04 25.94
C VAL A 925 -25.03 3.23 26.82
N THR A 926 -25.89 4.25 26.83
CA THR A 926 -25.75 5.40 27.76
C THR A 926 -26.87 5.44 28.78
N LEU A 927 -26.57 5.93 29.98
CA LEU A 927 -27.55 6.17 31.03
C LEU A 927 -27.63 7.66 31.36
N ASP A 928 -28.80 8.26 31.16
CA ASP A 928 -29.09 9.58 31.71
C ASP A 928 -29.56 9.43 33.15
N LEU A 929 -28.67 9.71 34.08
CA LEU A 929 -28.87 9.61 35.51
C LEU A 929 -29.52 10.89 36.04
N ALA A 930 -30.56 10.76 36.86
CA ALA A 930 -31.17 11.87 37.57
C ALA A 930 -31.57 11.47 38.99
N PHE A 931 -30.59 11.47 39.92
CA PHE A 931 -30.77 11.04 41.30
C PHE A 931 -30.29 12.09 42.31
N THR A 932 -30.61 11.91 43.59
CA THR A 932 -30.12 12.73 44.69
C THR A 932 -29.34 11.88 45.69
N HIS A 933 -28.19 12.30 46.17
CA HIS A 933 -27.48 11.64 47.28
C HIS A 933 -26.79 12.68 48.19
N ASP A 934 -26.62 12.34 49.46
CA ASP A 934 -25.89 13.19 50.41
C ASP A 934 -24.40 13.33 50.01
N ASN A 935 -23.86 12.35 49.30
CA ASN A 935 -22.60 12.43 48.55
C ASN A 935 -22.60 11.38 47.44
N TRP A 936 -22.86 11.77 46.19
CA TRP A 936 -23.07 10.79 45.12
C TRP A 936 -21.81 10.03 44.70
N SER A 937 -20.60 10.45 45.11
CA SER A 937 -19.38 9.74 44.75
C SER A 937 -19.30 8.34 45.38
N GLU A 938 -20.08 8.09 46.42
CA GLU A 938 -20.13 6.82 47.15
C GLU A 938 -20.94 5.75 46.41
N LEU A 939 -21.51 6.10 45.26
CA LEU A 939 -22.35 5.20 44.50
C LEU A 939 -21.53 4.43 43.47
N VAL A 940 -21.86 3.15 43.34
CA VAL A 940 -21.50 2.30 42.21
C VAL A 940 -22.78 1.98 41.44
N ILE A 941 -22.76 2.19 40.12
CA ILE A 941 -23.86 1.84 39.24
C ILE A 941 -23.39 0.78 38.25
N THR A 942 -24.07 -0.35 38.21
CA THR A 942 -23.81 -1.46 37.29
C THR A 942 -25.00 -1.65 36.36
N LEU A 943 -24.74 -1.73 35.07
CA LEU A 943 -25.70 -2.13 34.06
C LEU A 943 -25.47 -3.59 33.69
N ILE A 944 -26.55 -4.37 33.61
CA ILE A 944 -26.52 -5.80 33.30
C ILE A 944 -27.40 -6.06 32.08
N SER A 945 -26.84 -6.66 31.04
CA SER A 945 -27.55 -7.01 29.81
C SER A 945 -28.37 -8.29 29.94
N PRO A 946 -29.32 -8.56 29.03
CA PRO A 946 -30.11 -9.79 28.99
C PRO A 946 -29.25 -11.06 28.89
N ASP A 947 -28.09 -10.97 28.25
CA ASP A 947 -27.13 -12.08 28.09
C ASP A 947 -26.23 -12.28 29.32
N GLY A 948 -26.34 -11.37 30.30
CA GLY A 948 -25.66 -11.45 31.59
C GLY A 948 -24.32 -10.71 31.63
N THR A 949 -23.99 -9.95 30.60
CA THR A 949 -22.83 -9.05 30.60
C THR A 949 -23.05 -7.96 31.65
N GLU A 950 -22.06 -7.75 32.52
CA GLU A 950 -22.10 -6.71 33.56
C GLU A 950 -21.09 -5.62 33.22
N SER A 951 -21.52 -4.35 33.27
CA SER A 951 -20.64 -3.20 33.11
C SER A 951 -20.84 -2.22 34.26
N ILE A 952 -19.74 -1.85 34.92
CA ILE A 952 -19.73 -0.77 35.90
C ILE A 952 -19.69 0.54 35.11
N VAL A 953 -20.76 1.31 35.16
CA VAL A 953 -20.96 2.54 34.35
C VAL A 953 -20.86 3.80 35.18
N PHE A 954 -20.70 3.67 36.49
CA PHE A 954 -20.40 4.76 37.39
C PHE A 954 -19.67 4.18 38.60
N ASP A 955 -18.38 4.50 38.74
CA ASP A 955 -17.55 4.13 39.88
C ASP A 955 -16.68 5.32 40.26
N THR A 956 -17.06 6.04 41.31
CA THR A 956 -16.31 7.20 41.81
C THR A 956 -16.02 7.24 43.33
N PRO A 957 -16.06 6.13 44.11
CA PRO A 957 -15.95 6.14 45.59
C PRO A 957 -14.58 6.57 46.11
N GLY A 958 -13.59 6.77 45.23
CA GLY A 958 -12.26 7.29 45.55
C GLY A 958 -12.09 8.80 45.43
N LEU A 959 -13.09 9.55 44.94
CA LEU A 959 -13.07 11.02 44.92
C LEU A 959 -13.12 11.59 46.34
N THR A 960 -11.98 11.59 47.03
CA THR A 960 -11.88 12.05 48.42
C THR A 960 -12.12 13.56 48.51
N ALA A 961 -12.85 13.98 49.56
CA ALA A 961 -13.22 15.36 49.91
C ALA A 961 -12.06 16.37 50.06
N GLY A 962 -10.82 15.98 49.75
CA GLY A 962 -9.62 16.82 49.79
C GLY A 962 -9.28 17.54 48.48
N ASN A 963 -9.80 17.11 47.33
CA ASN A 963 -9.43 17.66 46.00
C ASN A 963 -10.54 18.48 45.32
N THR A 964 -11.77 18.39 45.82
CA THR A 964 -12.92 19.23 45.45
C THR A 964 -13.60 19.78 46.70
N ASN A 965 -14.37 20.86 46.55
CA ASN A 965 -15.20 21.31 47.65
C ASN A 965 -16.29 20.25 47.87
N SER A 966 -16.26 19.52 48.99
CA SER A 966 -17.31 18.57 49.43
C SER A 966 -18.77 19.09 49.40
N ASN A 967 -19.01 20.35 49.06
CA ASN A 967 -20.35 20.90 48.83
C ASN A 967 -20.84 20.70 47.38
N GLU A 968 -19.97 20.37 46.42
CA GLU A 968 -20.30 20.20 45.00
C GLU A 968 -20.89 18.80 44.71
N MET A 969 -20.53 17.79 45.52
CA MET A 969 -20.99 16.40 45.38
C MET A 969 -22.29 16.08 46.15
N ASN A 970 -22.89 17.08 46.80
CA ASN A 970 -24.10 16.89 47.61
C ASN A 970 -25.34 17.33 46.83
N GLY A 971 -26.39 16.51 46.86
CA GLY A 971 -27.69 16.86 46.28
C GLY A 971 -27.97 16.13 44.97
N GLU A 972 -28.55 16.85 44.01
CA GLU A 972 -29.01 16.30 42.72
C GLU A 972 -27.85 16.18 41.73
N LEU A 973 -27.70 15.01 41.11
CA LEU A 973 -26.83 14.78 39.97
C LEU A 973 -27.70 14.50 38.74
N ILE A 974 -27.48 15.29 37.68
CA ILE A 974 -28.01 15.04 36.34
C ILE A 974 -26.80 14.86 35.43
N TRP A 975 -26.59 13.63 34.96
CA TRP A 975 -25.36 13.28 34.24
C TRP A 975 -25.59 12.09 33.31
N THR A 976 -24.90 12.08 32.18
CA THR A 976 -24.91 10.95 31.25
C THR A 976 -23.63 10.16 31.42
N VAL A 977 -23.77 8.86 31.66
CA VAL A 977 -22.66 7.90 31.64
C VAL A 977 -22.79 6.94 30.47
N LEU A 978 -21.69 6.30 30.11
CA LEU A 978 -21.58 5.51 28.88
C LEU A 978 -20.88 4.19 29.13
N SER A 979 -21.31 3.12 28.45
CA SER A 979 -20.59 1.86 28.38
C SER A 979 -20.46 1.31 26.96
N ARG A 980 -19.24 0.93 26.60
CA ARG A 980 -18.85 0.23 25.37
C ARG A 980 -18.82 -1.30 25.52
N GLN A 981 -18.97 -1.82 26.73
CA GLN A 981 -18.87 -3.26 27.04
C GLN A 981 -19.88 -4.13 26.26
N PHE A 982 -21.01 -3.55 25.84
CA PHE A 982 -22.12 -4.28 25.20
C PHE A 982 -22.04 -4.27 23.67
N TRP A 983 -20.92 -3.81 23.08
CA TRP A 983 -20.76 -3.73 21.63
C TRP A 983 -20.97 -5.09 20.95
N GLY A 984 -21.80 -5.15 19.91
CA GLY A 984 -22.19 -6.37 19.20
C GLY A 984 -23.32 -7.18 19.87
N GLU A 985 -23.77 -6.82 21.08
CA GLU A 985 -24.91 -7.50 21.70
C GLU A 985 -26.24 -7.05 21.09
N ASN A 986 -27.22 -7.96 21.09
CA ASN A 986 -28.59 -7.60 20.77
C ASN A 986 -29.26 -6.87 21.96
N SER A 987 -29.90 -5.73 21.69
CA SER A 987 -30.54 -4.94 22.76
C SER A 987 -31.77 -5.60 23.41
N GLN A 988 -32.36 -6.64 22.80
CA GLN A 988 -33.65 -7.20 23.20
C GLN A 988 -33.60 -7.92 24.54
N GLY A 989 -34.54 -7.58 25.43
CA GLY A 989 -34.77 -8.31 26.68
C GLY A 989 -34.73 -7.43 27.93
N VAL A 990 -34.57 -8.06 29.09
CA VAL A 990 -34.61 -7.37 30.38
C VAL A 990 -33.21 -6.96 30.81
N TRP A 991 -32.98 -5.65 30.81
CA TRP A 991 -31.79 -5.00 31.36
C TRP A 991 -32.00 -4.69 32.84
N THR A 992 -30.94 -4.83 33.65
CA THR A 992 -30.97 -4.50 35.08
C THR A 992 -29.98 -3.39 35.40
N ILE A 993 -30.46 -2.33 36.07
CA ILE A 993 -29.65 -1.26 36.63
C ILE A 993 -29.55 -1.50 38.12
N ARG A 994 -28.33 -1.77 38.62
CA ARG A 994 -28.05 -1.95 40.04
C ARG A 994 -27.32 -0.72 40.57
N ILE A 995 -27.82 -0.13 41.65
CA ILE A 995 -27.26 1.06 42.29
C ILE A 995 -26.93 0.72 43.73
N GLU A 996 -25.68 0.88 44.12
CA GLU A 996 -25.17 0.53 45.45
C GLU A 996 -24.42 1.70 46.07
N ASP A 997 -24.77 2.04 47.31
CA ASP A 997 -23.92 2.86 48.16
C ASP A 997 -22.91 1.93 48.86
N VAL A 998 -21.63 2.13 48.55
CA VAL A 998 -20.54 1.26 48.98
C VAL A 998 -19.77 1.79 50.20
N VAL A 999 -20.15 2.95 50.76
CA VAL A 999 -19.43 3.61 51.87
C VAL A 999 -20.30 3.75 53.13
N ASP A 1000 -19.91 3.10 54.23
CA ASP A 1000 -20.64 3.15 55.51
C ASP A 1000 -20.39 4.45 56.30
N ASN A 1001 -21.05 5.54 55.91
CA ASN A 1001 -20.97 6.83 56.62
C ASN A 1001 -22.33 7.43 57.01
N GLY A 1002 -23.43 6.76 56.65
CA GLY A 1002 -24.80 7.18 56.97
C GLY A 1002 -25.42 8.18 56.00
N ASN A 1003 -24.78 8.43 54.86
CA ASN A 1003 -25.35 9.16 53.73
C ASN A 1003 -26.49 8.37 53.09
N SER A 1004 -27.39 9.08 52.40
CA SER A 1004 -28.52 8.46 51.73
C SER A 1004 -28.97 9.27 50.51
N GLY A 1005 -29.78 8.65 49.68
CA GLY A 1005 -30.30 9.28 48.46
C GLY A 1005 -31.57 8.67 47.91
N SER A 1006 -31.93 9.07 46.69
CA SER A 1006 -33.06 8.53 45.94
C SER A 1006 -32.82 8.63 44.43
N VAL A 1007 -33.28 7.63 43.66
CA VAL A 1007 -32.91 7.46 42.24
C VAL A 1007 -33.57 8.46 41.28
N GLY A 1008 -34.77 8.98 41.59
CA GLY A 1008 -35.48 9.90 40.68
C GLY A 1008 -35.89 9.24 39.35
N SER A 1009 -35.11 9.43 38.30
CA SER A 1009 -35.29 8.76 37.00
C SER A 1009 -33.97 8.37 36.35
N ILE A 1010 -33.98 7.27 35.60
CA ILE A 1010 -32.87 6.87 34.74
C ILE A 1010 -33.43 6.57 33.36
N THR A 1011 -32.85 7.16 32.32
CA THR A 1011 -33.11 6.77 30.93
C THR A 1011 -31.97 5.92 30.42
N VAL A 1012 -32.28 4.73 29.90
CA VAL A 1012 -31.32 3.89 29.19
C VAL A 1012 -31.48 4.19 27.70
N ASN A 1013 -30.41 4.62 27.03
CA ASN A 1013 -30.39 4.82 25.58
C ASN A 1013 -29.55 3.72 24.93
N PHE A 1014 -30.19 2.89 24.13
CA PHE A 1014 -29.60 1.82 23.32
C PHE A 1014 -29.23 2.38 21.96
N GLN A 1015 -27.97 2.29 21.56
CA GLN A 1015 -27.45 2.95 20.36
C GLN A 1015 -26.65 1.96 19.52
N GLY A 1016 -26.92 1.91 18.21
CA GLY A 1016 -26.22 1.04 17.27
C GLY A 1016 -26.96 0.94 15.94
N ASP A 1017 -26.88 -0.22 15.29
CA ASP A 1017 -27.43 -0.46 13.96
C ASP A 1017 -28.49 -1.57 13.92
N LEU A 1018 -29.27 -1.57 12.83
CA LEU A 1018 -30.10 -2.72 12.51
C LEU A 1018 -29.21 -3.83 11.95
N ALA A 1019 -29.33 -5.03 12.52
CA ALA A 1019 -28.77 -6.24 11.93
C ALA A 1019 -29.18 -6.35 10.45
N THR A 1020 -28.22 -6.68 9.60
CA THR A 1020 -28.49 -6.84 8.17
C THR A 1020 -29.10 -8.22 7.87
N ASP A 1021 -29.55 -8.45 6.63
CA ASP A 1021 -30.02 -9.78 6.21
C ASP A 1021 -28.85 -10.81 6.17
N ASP A 1022 -27.60 -10.34 6.15
CA ASP A 1022 -26.39 -11.17 6.11
C ASP A 1022 -25.69 -11.21 7.49
N ASP A 1023 -25.33 -12.41 7.94
CA ASP A 1023 -24.51 -12.59 9.14
C ASP A 1023 -23.04 -12.26 8.80
N THR A 1024 -22.44 -11.30 9.49
CA THR A 1024 -21.01 -10.96 9.36
C THR A 1024 -20.25 -11.50 10.56
N TYR A 1025 -19.11 -12.15 10.31
CA TYR A 1025 -18.24 -12.71 11.36
C TYR A 1025 -16.82 -12.17 11.21
N PHE A 1026 -16.24 -11.75 12.32
CA PHE A 1026 -14.88 -11.23 12.39
C PHE A 1026 -13.96 -12.24 13.06
N PHE A 1027 -12.83 -12.52 12.42
CA PHE A 1027 -11.81 -13.42 12.92
C PHE A 1027 -10.45 -12.71 12.95
N THR A 1028 -9.85 -12.63 14.12
CA THR A 1028 -8.49 -12.12 14.35
C THR A 1028 -7.58 -13.25 14.84
N ASP A 1029 -6.29 -12.97 14.95
CA ASP A 1029 -5.29 -13.93 15.47
C ASP A 1029 -5.32 -14.05 17.01
N ASP A 1030 -6.24 -13.35 17.67
CA ASP A 1030 -6.37 -13.22 19.14
C ASP A 1030 -7.04 -14.43 19.83
#